data_AF-A0A2L0RW72-F1
#
_entry.id   AF-A0A2L0RW72-F1
#
_cell.length_a   1.000
_cell.length_b   1.000
_cell.length_c   1.000
_cell.angle_alpha   90.00
_cell.angle_beta   90.00
_cell.angle_gamma   90.00
#
_symmetry.space_group_name_H-M   'P 1'
#
loop_
_entity.id
_entity.type
_entity.pdbx_description
1 polymer ?
#
loop_
_entity_poly.entity_id
_entity_poly.type
_entity_poly.pdbx_seq_one_letter_code
_entity_poly.pdbx_strand_id
1 'polypeptide(L)'
;MADLLVKHLKEKAGKHSALSLLASQWDFDKKLIPKALQSIGGLFPHYSRHDESHSKQILINIERLLGDNIRLLSATDTWLILEAAYWHDIGMVVPHADLQKAIAEPGFAAYIDGICAQPYHELNAIARAFKSRSDTGLIFDCESPVEMLGKLRELLAEWFRRQHADRAAEIVRSPMTSIGLSSPRTELIPARLIRVLGRICQMHGAAFKDLLAPEGLPFREAGLGKDDCHPRFVACLLRMGDLLDLDDNRFCPVMQGIAGEHRPALSKAHEDKHAGMRHLRLDPERIELVAECETVDGYMEAFKWFSWLEEEVSNQRNNWRDIVPSRKLGLLPMLGPITVRLKGNLQILKDGVRPAFSLDSEKVTELLEGKNLYGSKYACIRELLQNAVDATLLKVWLTHRNDPALDWKQPGCEKLKTVFNAHAVTVTLEELDTEQDADSALTTWQLRIRDKGTGITRNDLEFMLSIGGSQRNQQRQREIWQMPEWAKPSGAFGIGLHSAFILCNEINVRTKNVVNNEIFDIVMHKPSGPNRGLVLLRKLPEDIAEPYGTEMTLRFKLDAFTQHWWSDGEDRDTVAARIARKRDPLLDESFPYEAGKLFDKVVEFANDPLIKIDGTLVTKGGRFDIADVYAGGKSGKAEGWRFIDMKDTQLKIRYKPLPVATQQEEETFYAAYRGQHFDTDSISFPLVNVEVNLVSGGAGTWLDFNRDTLSKKAREAFRRAVLEALYHTVEFDLAQGLKEQLFKQLDCTKIDYSIFLKEMEAYYGPRWGVLSEKFRDTWQGFRPGRQPATIEQFYSRPTWKLWVEDYYVDAVDHLESLRILPYEFEAMGDLIFREWLKVPGHSISAKVIYCPPSEHYRDMIGLEDGSTIGRIYFQFATDYQEPLDKESLAYFLNKALHSSGGNSRYYMNPGKAFERLSLRADVDLRLFNLAEHDLSQDRVLVPLLFVGSNDYGPAEVRFDDEQLQRICQWTEGKLKQPMTREEMREAYQSLADFINLDVMACSDAWQKARC
;
A
#
# COMPACT_ATOMS: atom_id res chain seq x y z
N MET A 1 14.66 32.99 46.03
CA MET A 1 14.11 31.62 46.20
C MET A 1 12.60 31.77 46.38
N ALA A 2 11.80 30.72 46.18
CA ALA A 2 10.38 30.75 46.57
C ALA A 2 10.27 30.69 48.10
N ASP A 3 10.55 31.82 48.72
CA ASP A 3 10.79 31.92 50.16
C ASP A 3 9.47 32.06 50.93
N LEU A 4 8.38 32.49 50.28
CA LEU A 4 7.10 32.77 50.94
C LEU A 4 6.34 31.49 51.28
N LEU A 5 6.22 30.55 50.34
CA LEU A 5 5.54 29.26 50.57
C LEU A 5 6.30 28.42 51.61
N VAL A 6 7.64 28.37 51.53
CA VAL A 6 8.46 27.65 52.50
C VAL A 6 8.36 28.27 53.89
N LYS A 7 8.41 29.61 53.98
CA LYS A 7 8.21 30.33 55.25
C LYS A 7 6.83 30.06 55.83
N HIS A 8 5.79 30.11 54.99
CA HIS A 8 4.41 29.84 55.39
C HIS A 8 4.23 28.42 55.94
N LEU A 9 4.80 27.40 55.28
CA LEU A 9 4.75 26.02 55.78
C LEU A 9 5.41 25.91 57.16
N LYS A 10 6.60 26.50 57.34
CA LYS A 10 7.32 26.48 58.62
C LYS A 10 6.53 27.18 59.74
N GLU A 11 5.92 28.32 59.45
CA GLU A 11 5.09 29.06 60.40
C GLU A 11 3.85 28.28 60.83
N LYS A 12 3.17 27.59 59.89
CA LYS A 12 2.00 26.76 60.20
C LYS A 12 2.39 25.47 60.91
N ALA A 13 3.51 24.86 60.53
CA ALA A 13 4.07 23.68 61.18
C ALA A 13 4.39 23.91 62.67
N GLY A 14 4.80 25.14 63.03
CA GLY A 14 5.02 25.53 64.43
C GLY A 14 3.76 25.62 65.29
N LYS A 15 2.55 25.58 64.70
CA LYS A 15 1.27 25.74 65.43
C LYS A 15 0.71 24.44 65.98
N HIS A 16 1.12 23.28 65.45
CA HIS A 16 0.62 21.98 65.90
C HIS A 16 1.64 20.87 65.61
N SER A 17 1.86 19.96 66.58
CA SER A 17 2.89 18.91 66.50
C SER A 17 2.74 18.00 65.28
N ALA A 18 1.52 17.61 64.92
CA ALA A 18 1.27 16.82 63.72
C ALA A 18 1.75 17.51 62.43
N LEU A 19 1.65 18.84 62.32
CA LEU A 19 2.00 19.57 61.10
C LEU A 19 3.52 19.71 60.90
N SER A 20 4.33 19.51 61.95
CA SER A 20 5.80 19.53 61.86
C SER A 20 6.35 18.38 60.99
N LEU A 21 5.58 17.30 60.85
CA LEU A 21 5.90 16.19 59.97
C LEU A 21 5.93 16.60 58.49
N LEU A 22 5.02 17.49 58.06
CA LEU A 22 5.00 18.01 56.68
C LEU A 22 6.26 18.84 56.37
N ALA A 23 6.64 19.73 57.28
CA ALA A 23 7.87 20.52 57.12
C ALA A 23 9.12 19.63 57.13
N SER A 24 9.13 18.58 57.96
CA SER A 24 10.23 17.62 58.03
C SER A 24 10.36 16.81 56.74
N GLN A 25 9.25 16.31 56.19
CA GLN A 25 9.23 15.61 54.90
C GLN A 25 9.77 16.51 53.78
N TRP A 26 9.26 17.75 53.71
CA TRP A 26 9.73 18.73 52.73
C TRP A 26 11.23 19.02 52.85
N ASP A 27 11.77 19.10 54.08
CA ASP A 27 13.18 19.36 54.31
C ASP A 27 14.10 18.22 53.81
N PHE A 28 13.60 16.98 53.78
CA PHE A 28 14.27 15.86 53.09
C PHE A 28 14.11 15.99 51.57
N ASP A 29 12.88 16.14 51.10
CA ASP A 29 12.52 16.02 49.69
C ASP A 29 13.13 17.15 48.85
N LYS A 30 13.16 18.39 49.35
CA LYS A 30 13.84 19.51 48.69
C LYS A 30 15.35 19.32 48.50
N LYS A 31 15.99 18.39 49.21
CA LYS A 31 17.42 18.06 49.10
C LYS A 31 17.67 16.80 48.28
N LEU A 32 16.73 15.87 48.28
CA LEU A 32 16.85 14.56 47.63
C LEU A 32 16.37 14.61 46.17
N ILE A 33 15.20 15.20 45.92
CA ILE A 33 14.58 15.23 44.59
C ILE A 33 15.46 15.94 43.56
N PRO A 34 16.08 17.12 43.84
CA PRO A 34 16.98 17.77 42.90
C PRO A 34 18.09 16.89 42.36
N LYS A 35 18.62 15.97 43.19
CA LYS A 35 19.68 15.04 42.77
C LYS A 35 19.17 14.06 41.72
N ALA A 36 17.91 13.63 41.83
CA ALA A 36 17.27 12.80 40.83
C ALA A 36 16.96 13.60 39.55
N LEU A 37 16.41 14.82 39.68
CA LEU A 37 16.06 15.66 38.52
C LEU A 37 17.29 16.04 37.66
N GLN A 38 18.47 16.18 38.27
CA GLN A 38 19.73 16.39 37.52
C GLN A 38 20.03 15.28 36.49
N SER A 39 19.52 14.06 36.70
CA SER A 39 19.71 12.94 35.77
C SER A 39 18.88 13.04 34.49
N ILE A 40 17.85 13.91 34.45
CA ILE A 40 16.97 14.09 33.28
C ILE A 40 17.78 14.49 32.04
N GLY A 41 18.84 15.29 32.21
CA GLY A 41 19.72 15.70 31.10
C GLY A 41 20.42 14.55 30.37
N GLY A 42 20.45 13.33 30.94
CA GLY A 42 21.01 12.16 30.27
C GLY A 42 20.20 11.68 29.06
N LEU A 43 18.87 11.57 29.20
CA LEU A 43 17.98 11.14 28.11
C LEU A 43 17.34 12.33 27.37
N PHE A 44 17.21 13.48 28.02
CA PHE A 44 16.53 14.67 27.49
C PHE A 44 17.47 15.88 27.24
N PRO A 45 18.70 15.71 26.70
CA PRO A 45 19.64 16.83 26.56
C PRO A 45 19.18 17.89 25.54
N HIS A 46 18.28 17.54 24.62
CA HIS A 46 17.73 18.42 23.58
C HIS A 46 16.49 19.21 24.02
N TYR A 47 15.99 18.98 25.24
CA TYR A 47 14.88 19.71 25.83
C TYR A 47 15.36 20.86 26.73
N SER A 48 14.42 21.68 27.20
CA SER A 48 14.67 22.68 28.25
C SER A 48 15.10 22.02 29.58
N ARG A 49 15.61 22.81 30.53
CA ARG A 49 15.93 22.33 31.87
C ARG A 49 14.66 21.91 32.61
N HIS A 50 14.70 20.72 33.23
CA HIS A 50 13.68 20.20 34.14
C HIS A 50 14.33 19.83 35.49
N ASP A 51 15.33 20.62 35.90
CA ASP A 51 16.04 20.46 37.17
C ASP A 51 15.42 21.32 38.29
N GLU A 52 16.09 21.43 39.43
CA GLU A 52 15.61 22.24 40.56
C GLU A 52 15.30 23.70 40.20
N SER A 53 15.98 24.27 39.20
CA SER A 53 15.72 25.66 38.78
C SER A 53 14.31 25.82 38.21
N HIS A 54 13.81 24.83 37.48
CA HIS A 54 12.45 24.80 36.96
C HIS A 54 11.40 24.71 38.08
N SER A 55 11.56 23.76 39.01
CA SER A 55 10.66 23.64 40.17
C SER A 55 10.61 24.91 41.01
N LYS A 56 11.75 25.60 41.20
CA LYS A 56 11.81 26.89 41.88
C LYS A 56 11.05 27.98 41.14
N GLN A 57 11.16 28.02 39.82
CA GLN A 57 10.47 29.02 38.99
C GLN A 57 8.96 28.83 39.01
N ILE A 58 8.47 27.58 38.96
CA ILE A 58 7.04 27.25 39.18
C ILE A 58 6.56 27.82 40.52
N LEU A 59 7.30 27.57 41.61
CA LEU A 59 6.92 28.07 42.93
C LEU A 59 6.91 29.61 42.99
N ILE A 60 7.88 30.28 42.35
CA ILE A 60 7.91 31.75 42.24
C ILE A 60 6.67 32.25 41.47
N ASN A 61 6.30 31.57 40.39
CA ASN A 61 5.10 31.91 39.62
C ASN A 61 3.82 31.75 40.45
N ILE A 62 3.71 30.67 41.23
CA ILE A 62 2.59 30.45 42.16
C ILE A 62 2.57 31.52 43.25
N GLU A 63 3.73 31.91 43.80
CA GLU A 63 3.83 33.00 44.77
C GLU A 63 3.36 34.34 44.19
N ARG A 64 3.72 34.65 42.94
CA ARG A 64 3.25 35.84 42.23
C ARG A 64 1.75 35.83 42.00
N LEU A 65 1.18 34.68 41.61
CA LEU A 65 -0.26 34.50 41.41
C LEU A 65 -1.07 34.69 42.70
N LEU A 66 -0.54 34.22 43.83
CA LEU A 66 -1.23 34.30 45.12
C LEU A 66 -0.98 35.64 45.85
N GLY A 67 0.22 36.20 45.76
CA GLY A 67 0.63 37.36 46.54
C GLY A 67 0.38 37.15 48.05
N ASP A 68 -0.25 38.14 48.69
CA ASP A 68 -0.60 38.07 50.12
C ASP A 68 -1.60 36.95 50.46
N ASN A 69 -2.26 36.35 49.48
CA ASN A 69 -3.24 35.28 49.70
C ASN A 69 -2.59 33.96 50.14
N ILE A 70 -1.26 33.81 50.05
CA ILE A 70 -0.53 32.65 50.58
C ILE A 70 -0.91 32.37 52.06
N ARG A 71 -1.16 33.40 52.86
CA ARG A 71 -1.56 33.28 54.28
C ARG A 71 -2.88 32.50 54.51
N LEU A 72 -3.71 32.42 53.48
CA LEU A 72 -5.01 31.75 53.50
C LEU A 72 -4.90 30.24 53.27
N LEU A 73 -3.74 29.73 52.88
CA LEU A 73 -3.52 28.30 52.67
C LEU A 73 -3.47 27.53 54.01
N SER A 74 -3.86 26.26 53.96
CA SER A 74 -3.56 25.31 55.03
C SER A 74 -2.09 24.89 54.97
N ALA A 75 -1.58 24.28 56.04
CA ALA A 75 -0.22 23.73 56.02
C ALA A 75 -0.14 22.57 55.01
N THR A 76 -1.21 21.76 54.94
CA THR A 76 -1.27 20.64 54.00
C THR A 76 -1.32 21.11 52.54
N ASP A 77 -2.09 22.16 52.21
CA ASP A 77 -2.10 22.76 50.87
C ASP A 77 -0.71 23.29 50.47
N THR A 78 -0.06 23.99 51.39
CA THR A 78 1.29 24.56 51.16
C THR A 78 2.31 23.45 50.93
N TRP A 79 2.24 22.37 51.72
CA TRP A 79 3.10 21.20 51.54
C TRP A 79 2.85 20.53 50.19
N LEU A 80 1.58 20.32 49.79
CA LEU A 80 1.25 19.74 48.49
C LEU A 80 1.76 20.59 47.32
N ILE A 81 1.69 21.92 47.39
CA ILE A 81 2.23 22.82 46.35
C ILE A 81 3.75 22.66 46.23
N LEU A 82 4.46 22.69 47.36
CA LEU A 82 5.91 22.57 47.41
C LEU A 82 6.39 21.23 46.86
N GLU A 83 5.80 20.14 47.35
CA GLU A 83 6.12 18.78 46.89
C GLU A 83 5.77 18.61 45.41
N ALA A 84 4.57 19.01 44.97
CA ALA A 84 4.13 18.78 43.61
C ALA A 84 5.04 19.48 42.58
N ALA A 85 5.50 20.71 42.87
CA ALA A 85 6.44 21.42 42.00
C ALA A 85 7.77 20.67 41.80
N TYR A 86 8.25 19.95 42.81
CA TYR A 86 9.48 19.16 42.72
C TYR A 86 9.24 17.76 42.14
N TRP A 87 8.07 17.16 42.37
CA TRP A 87 7.76 15.80 41.93
C TRP A 87 7.15 15.70 40.53
N HIS A 88 6.52 16.75 39.98
CA HIS A 88 5.70 16.63 38.76
C HIS A 88 6.49 16.08 37.55
N ASP A 89 7.74 16.49 37.40
CA ASP A 89 8.66 16.04 36.34
C ASP A 89 9.49 14.81 36.70
N ILE A 90 9.34 14.24 37.90
CA ILE A 90 10.16 13.09 38.31
C ILE A 90 9.97 11.89 37.37
N GLY A 91 8.82 11.83 36.67
CA GLY A 91 8.53 10.86 35.63
C GLY A 91 9.40 10.99 34.39
N MET A 92 10.30 11.97 34.31
CA MET A 92 11.37 12.05 33.31
C MET A 92 12.68 11.39 33.78
N VAL A 93 12.76 10.93 35.03
CA VAL A 93 13.86 10.08 35.49
C VAL A 93 13.59 8.66 34.97
N VAL A 94 14.44 8.17 34.07
CA VAL A 94 14.27 6.87 33.39
C VAL A 94 15.40 5.92 33.77
N PRO A 95 15.16 4.99 34.71
CA PRO A 95 16.09 3.90 34.99
C PRO A 95 16.28 2.99 33.78
N HIS A 96 17.44 2.33 33.70
CA HIS A 96 17.71 1.36 32.63
C HIS A 96 16.67 0.22 32.54
N ALA A 97 16.16 -0.24 33.69
CA ALA A 97 15.12 -1.27 33.73
C ALA A 97 13.84 -0.83 33.01
N ASP A 98 13.51 0.46 33.03
CA ASP A 98 12.33 0.99 32.35
C ASP A 98 12.56 1.12 30.84
N LEU A 99 13.79 1.44 30.39
CA LEU A 99 14.15 1.37 28.97
C LEU A 99 13.95 -0.06 28.42
N GLN A 100 14.40 -1.06 29.16
CA GLN A 100 14.25 -2.47 28.77
C GLN A 100 12.78 -2.91 28.72
N LYS A 101 11.98 -2.49 29.71
CA LYS A 101 10.54 -2.77 29.73
C LYS A 101 9.84 -2.10 28.55
N ALA A 102 10.10 -0.82 28.30
CA ALA A 102 9.49 -0.08 27.20
C ALA A 102 9.73 -0.77 25.85
N ILE A 103 10.97 -1.20 25.56
CA ILE A 103 11.29 -1.89 24.30
C ILE A 103 10.51 -3.22 24.16
N ALA A 104 10.23 -3.91 25.27
CA ALA A 104 9.47 -5.15 25.29
C ALA A 104 7.95 -4.94 25.28
N GLU A 105 7.46 -3.72 25.49
CA GLU A 105 6.03 -3.42 25.57
C GLU A 105 5.38 -3.31 24.18
N PRO A 106 4.20 -3.94 23.97
CA PRO A 106 3.46 -3.82 22.72
C PRO A 106 3.13 -2.37 22.33
N GLY A 107 2.95 -1.49 23.32
CA GLY A 107 2.71 -0.07 23.10
C GLY A 107 3.88 0.63 22.41
N PHE A 108 5.11 0.24 22.71
CA PHE A 108 6.31 0.82 22.09
C PHE A 108 6.44 0.38 20.64
N ALA A 109 6.18 -0.90 20.34
CA ALA A 109 6.12 -1.38 18.95
C ALA A 109 5.11 -0.58 18.11
N ALA A 110 3.92 -0.34 18.65
CA ALA A 110 2.90 0.48 17.98
C ALA A 110 3.35 1.94 17.76
N TYR A 111 4.14 2.50 18.68
CA TYR A 111 4.73 3.82 18.55
C TYR A 111 5.78 3.87 17.40
N ILE A 112 6.66 2.87 17.31
CA ILE A 112 7.59 2.72 16.19
C ILE A 112 6.86 2.63 14.85
N ASP A 113 5.79 1.84 14.80
CA ASP A 113 4.98 1.64 13.60
C ASP A 113 4.29 2.93 13.14
N GLY A 114 3.77 3.70 14.08
CA GLY A 114 3.19 5.02 13.81
C GLY A 114 4.18 6.00 13.20
N ILE A 115 5.45 5.95 13.59
CA ILE A 115 6.52 6.75 12.97
C ILE A 115 6.87 6.19 11.58
N CYS A 116 7.00 4.87 11.43
CA CYS A 116 7.31 4.21 10.16
C CYS A 116 6.30 4.53 9.05
N ALA A 117 5.02 4.68 9.42
CA ALA A 117 3.92 5.03 8.53
C ALA A 117 3.98 6.48 8.01
N GLN A 118 4.91 7.32 8.51
CA GLN A 118 5.08 8.72 8.10
C GLN A 118 6.45 8.90 7.42
N PRO A 119 6.56 8.75 6.09
CA PRO A 119 7.85 8.74 5.39
C PRO A 119 8.70 10.00 5.60
N TYR A 120 8.06 11.14 5.87
CA TYR A 120 8.71 12.43 6.07
C TYR A 120 8.94 12.78 7.56
N HIS A 121 8.64 11.87 8.48
CA HIS A 121 8.92 12.08 9.90
C HIS A 121 10.44 12.02 10.16
N GLU A 122 10.99 12.94 10.96
CA GLU A 122 12.44 13.03 11.21
C GLU A 122 13.04 11.73 11.79
N LEU A 123 12.24 11.01 12.58
CA LEU A 123 12.60 9.71 13.17
C LEU A 123 12.25 8.49 12.29
N ASN A 124 11.78 8.68 11.05
CA ASN A 124 11.32 7.56 10.21
C ASN A 124 12.43 6.54 9.92
N ALA A 125 13.62 7.01 9.54
CA ALA A 125 14.75 6.14 9.21
C ALA A 125 15.16 5.27 10.40
N ILE A 126 15.35 5.87 11.59
CA ILE A 126 15.73 5.14 12.80
C ILE A 126 14.62 4.19 13.26
N ALA A 127 13.35 4.57 13.14
CA ALA A 127 12.21 3.72 13.50
C ALA A 127 12.11 2.49 12.58
N ARG A 128 12.31 2.67 11.26
CA ARG A 128 12.36 1.55 10.30
C ARG A 128 13.53 0.63 10.59
N ALA A 129 14.70 1.19 10.86
CA ALA A 129 15.87 0.42 11.25
C ALA A 129 15.59 -0.39 12.52
N PHE A 130 15.01 0.24 13.54
CA PHE A 130 14.60 -0.40 14.80
C PHE A 130 13.60 -1.54 14.58
N LYS A 131 12.60 -1.35 13.70
CA LYS A 131 11.58 -2.36 13.40
C LYS A 131 12.12 -3.56 12.62
N SER A 132 12.98 -3.31 11.64
CA SER A 132 13.35 -4.31 10.63
C SER A 132 14.23 -5.46 11.15
N ARG A 133 14.88 -5.33 12.32
CA ARG A 133 15.88 -6.30 12.78
C ARG A 133 15.83 -6.47 14.31
N SER A 134 15.24 -7.57 14.75
CA SER A 134 15.10 -7.96 16.15
C SER A 134 16.35 -8.62 16.77
N ASP A 135 17.49 -8.69 16.06
CA ASP A 135 18.73 -9.32 16.54
C ASP A 135 19.94 -8.37 16.54
N THR A 136 20.79 -8.54 17.55
CA THR A 136 21.68 -7.56 18.22
C THR A 136 22.98 -7.14 17.51
N GLY A 137 23.06 -7.24 16.18
CA GLY A 137 24.25 -6.83 15.39
C GLY A 137 23.98 -5.60 14.52
N LEU A 138 24.49 -4.43 14.90
CA LEU A 138 24.03 -3.12 14.37
C LEU A 138 24.93 -2.51 13.28
N ILE A 139 24.33 -2.14 12.15
CA ILE A 139 24.68 -0.98 11.31
C ILE A 139 23.35 -0.29 11.00
N PHE A 140 23.17 0.96 11.45
CA PHE A 140 21.99 1.75 11.09
C PHE A 140 22.34 2.63 9.89
N ASP A 141 21.35 2.89 9.04
CA ASP A 141 21.46 3.75 7.86
C ASP A 141 21.45 5.24 8.27
N CYS A 142 22.39 5.61 9.13
CA CYS A 142 22.66 6.98 9.57
C CYS A 142 24.06 7.35 9.09
N GLU A 143 24.32 8.64 8.85
CA GLU A 143 25.62 9.09 8.32
C GLU A 143 26.75 8.82 9.32
N SER A 144 26.43 8.70 10.62
CA SER A 144 27.39 8.35 11.67
C SER A 144 26.79 7.63 12.88
N PRO A 145 27.61 6.91 13.67
CA PRO A 145 27.20 6.36 14.97
C PRO A 145 26.73 7.43 15.98
N VAL A 146 27.22 8.66 15.88
CA VAL A 146 26.85 9.76 16.77
C VAL A 146 25.42 10.23 16.47
N GLU A 147 25.10 10.38 15.19
CA GLU A 147 23.74 10.74 14.74
C GLU A 147 22.73 9.67 15.15
N MET A 148 23.04 8.40 14.93
CA MET A 148 22.23 7.27 15.37
C MET A 148 21.93 7.33 16.88
N LEU A 149 22.96 7.54 17.72
CA LEU A 149 22.79 7.65 19.17
C LEU A 149 21.88 8.84 19.52
N GLY A 150 22.01 9.95 18.82
CA GLY A 150 21.12 11.11 18.94
C GLY A 150 19.67 10.75 18.64
N LYS A 151 19.41 10.16 17.46
CA LYS A 151 18.06 9.76 17.02
C LYS A 151 17.43 8.69 17.90
N LEU A 152 18.20 7.73 18.40
CA LEU A 152 17.71 6.75 19.36
C LEU A 152 17.31 7.41 20.69
N ARG A 153 18.10 8.37 21.18
CA ARG A 153 17.75 9.14 22.38
C ARG A 153 16.49 9.98 22.15
N GLU A 154 16.36 10.66 21.02
CA GLU A 154 15.16 11.42 20.66
C GLU A 154 13.90 10.53 20.67
N LEU A 155 14.01 9.37 20.04
CA LEU A 155 12.93 8.38 19.97
C LEU A 155 12.47 7.90 21.36
N LEU A 156 13.42 7.56 22.24
CA LEU A 156 13.15 7.12 23.61
C LEU A 156 12.64 8.29 24.49
N ALA A 157 13.24 9.47 24.38
CA ALA A 157 12.83 10.65 25.11
C ALA A 157 11.36 11.00 24.83
N GLU A 158 10.95 11.00 23.56
CA GLU A 158 9.57 11.27 23.18
C GLU A 158 8.59 10.22 23.72
N TRP A 159 8.98 8.95 23.75
CA TRP A 159 8.17 7.89 24.37
C TRP A 159 7.93 8.14 25.87
N PHE A 160 9.00 8.37 26.64
CA PHE A 160 8.89 8.59 28.08
C PHE A 160 8.26 9.94 28.44
N ARG A 161 8.46 10.97 27.62
CA ARG A 161 7.82 12.28 27.79
C ARG A 161 6.29 12.16 27.72
N ARG A 162 5.73 11.31 26.87
CA ARG A 162 4.26 11.12 26.80
C ARG A 162 3.65 10.53 28.06
N GLN A 163 4.44 9.80 28.84
CA GLN A 163 3.98 9.05 30.01
C GLN A 163 4.47 9.68 31.32
N HIS A 164 5.22 10.78 31.28
CA HIS A 164 5.93 11.28 32.46
C HIS A 164 4.98 11.67 33.60
N ALA A 165 3.82 12.26 33.32
CA ALA A 165 2.86 12.62 34.36
C ALA A 165 2.31 11.38 35.08
N ASP A 166 2.00 10.31 34.35
CA ASP A 166 1.55 9.03 34.92
C ASP A 166 2.68 8.35 35.73
N ARG A 167 3.90 8.34 35.17
CA ARG A 167 5.09 7.82 35.86
C ARG A 167 5.39 8.60 37.13
N ALA A 168 5.21 9.92 37.13
CA ALA A 168 5.41 10.75 38.32
C ALA A 168 4.49 10.30 39.46
N ALA A 169 3.22 9.99 39.15
CA ALA A 169 2.28 9.49 40.14
C ALA A 169 2.70 8.14 40.76
N GLU A 170 3.29 7.25 39.96
CA GLU A 170 3.86 5.97 40.43
C GLU A 170 5.10 6.17 41.29
N ILE A 171 6.04 7.00 40.82
CA ILE A 171 7.30 7.27 41.51
C ILE A 171 7.05 7.95 42.87
N VAL A 172 6.13 8.92 42.95
CA VAL A 172 5.77 9.58 44.21
C VAL A 172 5.31 8.57 45.26
N ARG A 173 4.57 7.53 44.85
CA ARG A 173 4.06 6.48 45.75
C ARG A 173 5.17 5.56 46.26
N SER A 174 6.18 5.27 45.45
CA SER A 174 7.22 4.28 45.80
C SER A 174 8.61 4.65 45.24
N PRO A 175 9.19 5.78 45.67
CA PRO A 175 10.37 6.38 45.01
C PRO A 175 11.62 5.50 45.07
N MET A 176 11.77 4.72 46.14
CA MET A 176 12.90 3.79 46.28
C MET A 176 12.82 2.64 45.28
N THR A 177 11.66 1.98 45.16
CA THR A 177 11.53 0.83 44.25
C THR A 177 11.42 1.25 42.79
N SER A 178 10.88 2.44 42.51
CA SER A 178 10.73 2.95 41.15
C SER A 178 12.05 3.49 40.58
N ILE A 179 12.76 4.36 41.32
CA ILE A 179 13.95 5.06 40.79
C ILE A 179 15.16 5.05 41.75
N GLY A 180 15.09 4.33 42.88
CA GLY A 180 16.18 4.30 43.87
C GLY A 180 16.29 5.56 44.74
N LEU A 181 15.26 6.42 44.77
CA LEU A 181 15.30 7.66 45.55
C LEU A 181 14.83 7.40 47.00
N SER A 182 15.74 7.62 47.96
CA SER A 182 15.52 7.38 49.40
C SER A 182 14.70 8.47 50.10
N SER A 183 13.64 8.95 49.45
CA SER A 183 12.66 9.85 50.07
C SER A 183 11.78 9.08 51.07
N PRO A 184 11.66 9.52 52.34
CA PRO A 184 10.87 8.79 53.34
C PRO A 184 9.39 8.69 52.95
N ARG A 185 8.83 7.47 53.05
CA ARG A 185 7.38 7.18 52.96
C ARG A 185 6.96 6.43 54.21
N THR A 186 6.94 7.14 55.33
CA THR A 186 6.64 6.55 56.65
C THR A 186 5.14 6.60 56.96
N GLU A 187 4.70 5.83 57.95
CA GLU A 187 3.30 5.85 58.44
C GLU A 187 2.90 7.20 59.10
N LEU A 188 3.87 8.09 59.34
CA LEU A 188 3.65 9.39 59.97
C LEU A 188 2.88 10.37 59.08
N ILE A 189 3.04 10.27 57.76
CA ILE A 189 2.20 10.98 56.78
C ILE A 189 1.24 9.96 56.18
N PRO A 190 -0.09 10.17 56.27
CA PRO A 190 -1.06 9.23 55.72
C PRO A 190 -0.79 8.93 54.25
N ALA A 191 -0.72 7.64 53.89
CA ALA A 191 -0.52 7.20 52.51
C ALA A 191 -1.55 7.78 51.52
N ARG A 192 -2.75 8.16 52.00
CA ARG A 192 -3.73 8.89 51.17
C ARG A 192 -3.17 10.21 50.63
N LEU A 193 -2.47 11.00 51.45
CA LEU A 193 -1.93 12.30 51.04
C LEU A 193 -0.79 12.15 50.03
N ILE A 194 0.01 11.08 50.15
CA ILE A 194 1.02 10.72 49.14
C ILE A 194 0.35 10.31 47.81
N ARG A 195 -0.76 9.55 47.86
CA ARG A 195 -1.54 9.23 46.67
C ARG A 195 -2.16 10.47 46.03
N VAL A 196 -2.67 11.40 46.84
CA VAL A 196 -3.17 12.71 46.39
C VAL A 196 -2.06 13.51 45.71
N LEU A 197 -0.86 13.58 46.29
CA LEU A 197 0.29 14.23 45.69
C LEU A 197 0.64 13.61 44.33
N GLY A 198 0.69 12.28 44.25
CA GLY A 198 0.93 11.58 42.99
C GLY A 198 -0.14 11.87 41.95
N ARG A 199 -1.42 11.92 42.36
CA ARG A 199 -2.54 12.29 41.48
C ARG A 199 -2.49 13.75 41.04
N ILE A 200 -2.08 14.69 41.89
CA ILE A 200 -1.84 16.08 41.52
C ILE A 200 -0.77 16.15 40.43
N CYS A 201 0.34 15.42 40.60
CA CYS A 201 1.38 15.30 39.58
C CYS A 201 0.81 14.68 38.30
N GLN A 202 0.01 13.61 38.36
CA GLN A 202 -0.63 13.02 37.18
C GLN A 202 -1.49 14.04 36.41
N MET A 203 -2.30 14.81 37.14
CA MET A 203 -3.25 15.75 36.55
C MET A 203 -2.60 16.98 35.94
N HIS A 204 -1.28 17.20 36.08
CA HIS A 204 -0.61 18.30 35.39
C HIS A 204 -0.52 18.04 33.87
N GLY A 205 -0.39 16.78 33.46
CA GLY A 205 -0.36 16.36 32.06
C GLY A 205 -1.71 15.89 31.50
N ALA A 206 -2.75 15.76 32.33
CA ALA A 206 -4.08 15.29 31.93
C ALA A 206 -4.94 16.42 31.32
N ALA A 207 -6.02 16.06 30.63
CA ALA A 207 -7.01 17.03 30.15
C ALA A 207 -7.77 17.66 31.34
N PHE A 208 -8.10 18.95 31.25
CA PHE A 208 -8.73 19.67 32.35
C PHE A 208 -10.04 19.03 32.85
N LYS A 209 -10.85 18.49 31.94
CA LYS A 209 -12.10 17.81 32.28
C LYS A 209 -11.91 16.62 33.22
N ASP A 210 -10.78 15.91 33.10
CA ASP A 210 -10.49 14.71 33.89
C ASP A 210 -10.12 15.08 35.34
N LEU A 211 -9.59 16.28 35.55
CA LEU A 211 -9.31 16.84 36.88
C LEU A 211 -10.61 17.00 37.69
N LEU A 212 -11.70 17.42 37.05
CA LEU A 212 -13.01 17.67 37.70
C LEU A 212 -13.96 16.47 37.67
N ALA A 213 -13.64 15.43 36.91
CA ALA A 213 -14.44 14.22 36.78
C ALA A 213 -14.69 13.53 38.15
N PRO A 214 -15.71 12.67 38.29
CA PRO A 214 -15.99 11.95 39.53
C PRO A 214 -14.79 11.15 40.07
N GLU A 215 -14.05 10.52 39.17
CA GLU A 215 -12.80 9.79 39.42
C GLU A 215 -11.55 10.69 39.45
N GLY A 216 -11.70 12.01 39.31
CA GLY A 216 -10.64 13.02 39.22
C GLY A 216 -9.98 13.35 40.56
N LEU A 217 -9.74 14.65 40.82
CA LEU A 217 -9.26 15.13 42.13
C LEU A 217 -10.43 15.55 43.01
N PRO A 218 -10.40 15.28 44.32
CA PRO A 218 -11.44 15.77 45.22
C PRO A 218 -11.32 17.29 45.40
N PHE A 219 -12.47 17.96 45.55
CA PHE A 219 -12.51 19.38 45.88
C PHE A 219 -11.89 19.68 47.25
N ARG A 220 -12.13 18.79 48.23
CA ARG A 220 -11.63 18.90 49.59
C ARG A 220 -11.40 17.52 50.18
N GLU A 221 -10.33 17.36 50.94
CA GLU A 221 -9.99 16.14 51.67
C GLU A 221 -9.42 16.49 53.05
N ALA A 222 -9.55 15.58 54.02
CA ALA A 222 -8.92 15.75 55.32
C ALA A 222 -7.39 15.71 55.17
N GLY A 223 -6.73 16.80 55.55
CA GLY A 223 -5.28 16.95 55.60
C GLY A 223 -4.67 16.30 56.84
N LEU A 224 -3.51 16.81 57.28
CA LEU A 224 -2.84 16.32 58.48
C LEU A 224 -3.32 17.07 59.75
N GLY A 225 -3.57 16.35 60.84
CA GLY A 225 -4.11 16.95 62.06
C GLY A 225 -5.55 17.42 61.88
N LYS A 226 -5.79 18.73 62.05
CA LYS A 226 -7.11 19.38 61.85
C LYS A 226 -7.19 20.18 60.54
N ASP A 227 -6.17 20.11 59.69
CA ASP A 227 -6.18 20.80 58.39
C ASP A 227 -7.08 20.06 57.40
N ASP A 228 -7.73 20.82 56.52
CA ASP A 228 -8.23 20.33 55.24
C ASP A 228 -7.20 20.63 54.14
N CYS A 229 -7.21 19.85 53.06
CA CYS A 229 -6.51 20.16 51.83
C CYS A 229 -7.44 20.19 50.60
N HIS A 230 -6.99 20.85 49.55
CA HIS A 230 -7.78 21.17 48.35
C HIS A 230 -7.03 20.75 47.08
N PRO A 231 -7.03 19.45 46.74
CA PRO A 231 -6.19 18.93 45.66
C PRO A 231 -6.45 19.54 44.29
N ARG A 232 -7.72 19.84 43.94
CA ARG A 232 -8.06 20.55 42.69
C ARG A 232 -7.35 21.90 42.59
N PHE A 233 -7.38 22.67 43.66
CA PHE A 233 -6.72 23.98 43.72
C PHE A 233 -5.21 23.87 43.53
N VAL A 234 -4.58 22.92 44.23
CA VAL A 234 -3.13 22.69 44.12
C VAL A 234 -2.74 22.28 42.70
N ALA A 235 -3.49 21.36 42.09
CA ALA A 235 -3.24 20.96 40.70
C ALA A 235 -3.42 22.12 39.72
N CYS A 236 -4.45 22.96 39.89
CA CYS A 236 -4.64 24.16 39.07
C CYS A 236 -3.48 25.17 39.21
N LEU A 237 -2.95 25.37 40.42
CA LEU A 237 -1.78 26.21 40.65
C LEU A 237 -0.51 25.63 40.03
N LEU A 238 -0.31 24.31 40.13
CA LEU A 238 0.82 23.62 39.50
C LEU A 238 0.79 23.79 37.97
N ARG A 239 -0.39 23.53 37.35
CA ARG A 239 -0.60 23.68 35.90
C ARG A 239 -0.33 25.11 35.43
N MET A 240 -0.84 26.10 36.15
CA MET A 240 -0.57 27.51 35.86
C MET A 240 0.91 27.86 36.04
N GLY A 241 1.53 27.41 37.13
CA GLY A 241 2.92 27.70 37.45
C GLY A 241 3.90 27.14 36.41
N ASP A 242 3.65 25.92 35.91
CA ASP A 242 4.42 25.27 34.85
C ASP A 242 4.23 25.96 33.49
N LEU A 243 2.98 26.23 33.07
CA LEU A 243 2.70 26.93 31.81
C LEU A 243 3.32 28.33 31.75
N LEU A 244 3.47 28.98 32.91
CA LEU A 244 4.05 30.32 33.04
C LEU A 244 5.57 30.32 33.23
N ASP A 245 6.24 29.16 33.25
CA ASP A 245 7.69 29.08 33.17
C ASP A 245 8.19 29.36 31.75
N LEU A 246 8.14 30.64 31.37
CA LEU A 246 8.33 31.12 30.00
C LEU A 246 9.64 31.86 29.76
N ASP A 247 10.44 32.12 30.79
CA ASP A 247 11.66 32.93 30.67
C ASP A 247 12.70 32.30 29.72
N ASP A 248 13.58 33.16 29.19
CA ASP A 248 14.58 32.83 28.17
C ASP A 248 15.72 31.92 28.67
N ASN A 249 15.95 31.89 29.98
CA ASN A 249 16.99 31.08 30.60
C ASN A 249 16.63 29.58 30.69
N ARG A 250 15.47 29.14 30.20
CA ARG A 250 15.02 27.74 30.32
C ARG A 250 15.90 26.75 29.56
N PHE A 251 16.67 27.19 28.57
CA PHE A 251 17.63 26.37 27.83
C PHE A 251 19.06 26.54 28.36
N CYS A 252 19.76 25.42 28.55
CA CYS A 252 21.16 25.43 28.98
C CYS A 252 22.09 25.28 27.77
N PRO A 253 22.97 26.25 27.47
CA PRO A 253 23.92 26.15 26.36
C PRO A 253 24.81 24.90 26.42
N VAL A 254 25.14 24.44 27.63
CA VAL A 254 25.92 23.21 27.84
C VAL A 254 25.12 21.97 27.43
N MET A 255 23.85 21.87 27.83
CA MET A 255 22.98 20.75 27.41
C MET A 255 22.76 20.75 25.89
N GLN A 256 22.60 21.94 25.30
CA GLN A 256 22.51 22.10 23.84
C GLN A 256 23.80 21.62 23.16
N GLY A 257 24.97 21.94 23.69
CA GLY A 257 26.26 21.43 23.21
C GLY A 257 26.38 19.90 23.31
N ILE A 258 25.82 19.29 24.36
CA ILE A 258 25.77 17.82 24.52
C ILE A 258 24.81 17.18 23.49
N ALA A 259 23.69 17.84 23.18
CA ALA A 259 22.74 17.39 22.18
C ALA A 259 23.23 17.60 20.73
N GLY A 260 24.13 18.56 20.51
CA GLY A 260 24.74 18.88 19.22
C GLY A 260 23.95 19.87 18.37
N GLU A 261 24.45 20.17 17.17
CA GLU A 261 23.86 21.15 16.23
C GLU A 261 22.61 20.60 15.50
N HIS A 262 22.54 19.27 15.34
CA HIS A 262 21.46 18.56 14.64
C HIS A 262 20.25 18.24 15.55
N ARG A 263 19.98 19.08 16.56
CA ARG A 263 18.79 18.96 17.43
C ARG A 263 17.49 18.97 16.61
N PRO A 264 16.42 18.31 17.10
CA PRO A 264 15.10 18.30 16.46
C PRO A 264 14.59 19.70 16.12
N ALA A 265 13.87 19.84 15.00
CA ALA A 265 13.27 21.12 14.61
C ALA A 265 12.35 21.67 15.71
N LEU A 266 11.59 20.79 16.37
CA LEU A 266 10.72 21.16 17.50
C LEU A 266 11.51 21.74 18.68
N SER A 267 12.68 21.17 19.01
CA SER A 267 13.56 21.73 20.06
C SER A 267 14.04 23.13 19.73
N LYS A 268 14.37 23.40 18.45
CA LYS A 268 14.79 24.73 17.97
C LYS A 268 13.62 25.73 17.99
N ALA A 269 12.40 25.29 17.64
CA ALA A 269 11.20 26.11 17.73
C ALA A 269 10.86 26.48 19.19
N HIS A 270 10.99 25.53 20.13
CA HIS A 270 10.85 25.84 21.55
C HIS A 270 11.90 26.83 22.06
N GLU A 271 13.15 26.71 21.60
CA GLU A 271 14.22 27.66 21.93
C GLU A 271 13.89 29.07 21.44
N ASP A 272 13.50 29.24 20.17
CA ASP A 272 13.09 30.53 19.60
C ASP A 272 11.88 31.13 20.33
N LYS A 273 10.89 30.30 20.72
CA LYS A 273 9.77 30.74 21.58
C LYS A 273 10.27 31.39 22.87
N HIS A 274 11.15 30.72 23.61
CA HIS A 274 11.64 31.21 24.91
C HIS A 274 12.54 32.44 24.75
N ALA A 275 13.45 32.43 23.77
CA ALA A 275 14.27 33.60 23.42
C ALA A 275 13.43 34.80 22.91
N GLY A 276 12.24 34.52 22.37
CA GLY A 276 11.31 35.50 21.87
C GLY A 276 10.55 36.28 22.94
N MET A 277 10.57 35.88 24.21
CA MET A 277 9.82 36.61 25.25
C MET A 277 10.28 38.07 25.40
N ARG A 278 9.33 39.01 25.43
CA ARG A 278 9.56 40.46 25.56
C ARG A 278 8.85 41.09 26.76
N HIS A 279 7.68 40.55 27.13
CA HIS A 279 6.90 41.00 28.28
C HIS A 279 6.29 39.81 29.00
N LEU A 280 6.42 39.78 30.32
CA LEU A 280 5.81 38.80 31.22
C LEU A 280 5.36 39.52 32.49
N ARG A 281 4.05 39.78 32.60
CA ARG A 281 3.42 40.27 33.84
C ARG A 281 2.66 39.13 34.49
N LEU A 282 2.96 38.89 35.76
CA LEU A 282 2.31 37.88 36.57
C LEU A 282 2.07 38.41 37.98
N ASP A 283 0.81 38.66 38.31
CA ASP A 283 0.38 39.10 39.64
C ASP A 283 -1.06 38.63 39.93
N PRO A 284 -1.60 38.84 41.15
CA PRO A 284 -2.93 38.35 41.51
C PRO A 284 -4.08 39.00 40.71
N GLU A 285 -3.83 40.11 40.01
CA GLU A 285 -4.84 40.81 39.21
C GLU A 285 -4.79 40.40 37.75
N ARG A 286 -3.58 40.22 37.19
CA ARG A 286 -3.40 40.07 35.75
C ARG A 286 -2.23 39.18 35.31
N ILE A 287 -2.44 38.54 34.16
CA ILE A 287 -1.43 37.84 33.38
C ILE A 287 -1.32 38.51 32.01
N GLU A 288 -0.12 38.94 31.60
CA GLU A 288 0.13 39.55 30.28
C GLU A 288 1.41 38.98 29.67
N LEU A 289 1.38 38.68 28.37
CA LEU A 289 2.47 38.02 27.66
C LEU A 289 2.70 38.67 26.30
N VAL A 290 3.95 39.00 25.99
CA VAL A 290 4.35 39.37 24.62
C VAL A 290 5.59 38.58 24.23
N ALA A 291 5.49 37.88 23.11
CA ALA A 291 6.60 37.19 22.46
C ALA A 291 6.84 37.75 21.05
N GLU A 292 8.09 37.83 20.64
CA GLU A 292 8.57 38.20 19.31
C GLU A 292 9.60 37.18 18.84
N CYS A 293 9.16 36.24 18.01
CA CYS A 293 9.95 35.09 17.55
C CYS A 293 10.69 35.40 16.24
N GLU A 294 11.84 34.76 16.03
CA GLU A 294 12.64 34.94 14.82
C GLU A 294 12.15 34.07 13.66
N THR A 295 11.54 32.92 13.96
CA THR A 295 11.10 31.94 12.98
C THR A 295 9.59 31.71 13.01
N VAL A 296 9.04 31.24 11.88
CA VAL A 296 7.63 30.84 11.79
C VAL A 296 7.32 29.70 12.75
N ASP A 297 8.20 28.70 12.85
CA ASP A 297 7.99 27.55 13.73
C ASP A 297 8.03 27.97 15.21
N GLY A 298 8.94 28.89 15.59
CA GLY A 298 8.95 29.49 16.93
C GLY A 298 7.70 30.32 17.24
N TYR A 299 7.21 31.11 16.28
CA TYR A 299 5.92 31.80 16.39
C TYR A 299 4.77 30.81 16.62
N MET A 300 4.73 29.72 15.86
CA MET A 300 3.67 28.71 15.98
C MET A 300 3.71 28.01 17.34
N GLU A 301 4.89 27.65 17.85
CA GLU A 301 5.05 27.08 19.18
C GLU A 301 4.69 28.08 20.29
N ALA A 302 5.05 29.35 20.14
CA ALA A 302 4.63 30.42 21.06
C ALA A 302 3.11 30.59 21.08
N PHE A 303 2.49 30.67 19.91
CA PHE A 303 1.05 30.85 19.75
C PHE A 303 0.27 29.68 20.35
N LYS A 304 0.71 28.44 20.05
CA LYS A 304 0.14 27.21 20.61
C LYS A 304 0.24 27.19 22.13
N TRP A 305 1.41 27.52 22.68
CA TRP A 305 1.63 27.56 24.12
C TRP A 305 0.73 28.60 24.80
N PHE A 306 0.60 29.78 24.19
CA PHE A 306 -0.27 30.85 24.69
C PHE A 306 -1.75 30.45 24.60
N SER A 307 -2.15 29.74 23.55
CA SER A 307 -3.50 29.19 23.43
C SER A 307 -3.80 28.16 24.54
N TRP A 308 -2.83 27.32 24.92
CA TRP A 308 -2.98 26.41 26.07
C TRP A 308 -3.16 27.16 27.39
N LEU A 309 -2.42 28.25 27.59
CA LEU A 309 -2.60 29.10 28.77
C LEU A 309 -3.98 29.77 28.79
N GLU A 310 -4.44 30.29 27.65
CA GLU A 310 -5.77 30.88 27.51
C GLU A 310 -6.88 29.86 27.82
N GLU A 311 -6.75 28.65 27.27
CA GLU A 311 -7.66 27.55 27.53
C GLU A 311 -7.65 27.15 29.02
N GLU A 312 -6.47 27.00 29.62
CA GLU A 312 -6.32 26.63 31.02
C GLU A 312 -6.95 27.67 31.95
N VAL A 313 -6.66 28.96 31.75
CA VAL A 313 -7.25 30.05 32.54
C VAL A 313 -8.77 30.11 32.34
N SER A 314 -9.25 29.95 31.11
CA SER A 314 -10.69 29.93 30.81
C SER A 314 -11.38 28.76 31.53
N ASN A 315 -10.81 27.56 31.44
CA ASN A 315 -11.31 26.36 32.09
C ASN A 315 -11.35 26.52 33.62
N GLN A 316 -10.26 27.00 34.22
CA GLN A 316 -10.21 27.27 35.66
C GLN A 316 -11.20 28.36 36.08
N ARG A 317 -11.33 29.44 35.30
CA ARG A 317 -12.26 30.54 35.58
C ARG A 317 -13.71 30.07 35.55
N ASN A 318 -14.10 29.31 34.53
CA ASN A 318 -15.46 28.80 34.37
C ASN A 318 -15.86 27.84 35.48
N ASN A 319 -14.88 27.14 36.07
CA ASN A 319 -15.08 26.17 37.13
C ASN A 319 -14.56 26.65 38.50
N TRP A 320 -14.28 27.95 38.66
CA TRP A 320 -13.52 28.46 39.81
C TRP A 320 -14.15 28.12 41.15
N ARG A 321 -15.49 28.07 41.20
CA ARG A 321 -16.26 27.71 42.39
C ARG A 321 -15.96 26.31 42.92
N ASP A 322 -15.66 25.37 42.02
CA ASP A 322 -15.38 23.97 42.33
C ASP A 322 -13.87 23.67 42.44
N ILE A 323 -13.06 24.73 42.44
CA ILE A 323 -11.60 24.71 42.53
C ILE A 323 -11.14 25.48 43.76
N VAL A 324 -11.59 26.72 43.95
CA VAL A 324 -11.06 27.62 44.99
C VAL A 324 -11.45 27.15 46.40
N PRO A 325 -10.48 27.03 47.34
CA PRO A 325 -10.72 26.58 48.72
C PRO A 325 -11.73 27.45 49.48
N SER A 326 -11.68 28.76 49.23
CA SER A 326 -12.47 29.77 49.93
C SER A 326 -12.63 31.02 49.09
N ARG A 327 -13.81 31.65 49.15
CA ARG A 327 -14.07 32.93 48.47
C ARG A 327 -13.15 34.07 48.91
N LYS A 328 -12.49 33.94 50.07
CA LYS A 328 -11.50 34.93 50.56
C LYS A 328 -10.23 35.00 49.69
N LEU A 329 -9.95 33.96 48.90
CA LEU A 329 -8.82 33.94 47.95
C LEU A 329 -9.08 34.81 46.71
N GLY A 330 -10.30 35.33 46.54
CA GLY A 330 -10.66 36.19 45.41
C GLY A 330 -10.93 35.42 44.12
N LEU A 331 -10.87 36.14 43.01
CA LEU A 331 -11.02 35.61 41.66
C LEU A 331 -9.65 35.20 41.09
N LEU A 332 -9.66 34.33 40.09
CA LEU A 332 -8.48 34.03 39.28
C LEU A 332 -8.02 35.31 38.54
N PRO A 333 -6.70 35.53 38.34
CA PRO A 333 -6.19 36.68 37.59
C PRO A 333 -6.81 36.80 36.19
N MET A 334 -7.03 38.03 35.73
CA MET A 334 -7.54 38.27 34.38
C MET A 334 -6.41 38.12 33.34
N LEU A 335 -6.73 37.52 32.20
CA LEU A 335 -5.84 37.61 31.03
C LEU A 335 -5.92 39.02 30.45
N GLY A 336 -4.78 39.70 30.42
CA GLY A 336 -4.58 40.90 29.62
C GLY A 336 -4.10 40.55 28.21
N PRO A 337 -3.41 41.47 27.51
CA PRO A 337 -2.89 41.20 26.17
C PRO A 337 -1.92 40.02 26.17
N ILE A 338 -2.24 39.00 25.38
CA ILE A 338 -1.35 37.90 25.01
C ILE A 338 -1.08 38.06 23.52
N THR A 339 0.18 38.25 23.14
CA THR A 339 0.53 38.57 21.75
C THR A 339 1.81 37.88 21.32
N VAL A 340 1.77 37.23 20.16
CA VAL A 340 2.95 36.68 19.50
C VAL A 340 3.18 37.46 18.21
N ARG A 341 4.43 37.83 17.93
CA ARG A 341 4.84 38.55 16.74
C ARG A 341 6.01 37.84 16.08
N LEU A 342 6.20 38.09 14.79
CA LEU A 342 7.43 37.73 14.09
C LEU A 342 8.35 38.95 14.05
N LYS A 343 9.65 38.69 14.22
CA LYS A 343 10.70 39.69 14.10
C LYS A 343 10.92 40.08 12.64
N GLY A 344 11.21 41.36 12.41
CA GLY A 344 11.54 41.89 11.08
C GLY A 344 10.31 42.04 10.16
N ASN A 345 10.49 41.74 8.87
CA ASN A 345 9.47 41.95 7.83
C ASN A 345 8.61 40.70 7.54
N LEU A 346 8.78 39.63 8.31
CA LEU A 346 7.96 38.42 8.17
C LEU A 346 6.55 38.67 8.70
N GLN A 347 5.54 38.18 7.96
CA GLN A 347 4.14 38.32 8.35
C GLN A 347 3.46 36.95 8.34
N ILE A 348 2.58 36.74 9.31
CA ILE A 348 1.67 35.60 9.37
C ILE A 348 0.35 36.03 8.71
N LEU A 349 -0.15 35.20 7.79
CA LEU A 349 -1.42 35.48 7.09
C LEU A 349 -2.62 35.35 8.02
N LYS A 350 -2.60 34.35 8.90
CA LYS A 350 -3.64 34.09 9.88
C LYS A 350 -3.00 33.58 11.17
N ASP A 351 -3.32 34.24 12.28
CA ASP A 351 -2.75 33.92 13.59
C ASP A 351 -2.90 32.44 13.95
N GLY A 352 -1.82 31.84 14.45
CA GLY A 352 -1.78 30.43 14.82
C GLY A 352 -1.87 29.43 13.67
N VAL A 353 -1.79 29.87 12.42
CA VAL A 353 -1.83 28.98 11.24
C VAL A 353 -0.53 29.08 10.47
N ARG A 354 0.13 27.92 10.31
CA ARG A 354 1.34 27.81 9.50
C ARG A 354 0.97 28.12 8.03
N PRO A 355 1.64 29.08 7.37
CA PRO A 355 1.41 29.33 5.95
C PRO A 355 1.79 28.08 5.13
N ALA A 356 0.80 27.41 4.56
CA ALA A 356 0.97 26.22 3.74
C ALA A 356 -0.16 26.15 2.69
N PHE A 357 0.07 25.43 1.61
CA PHE A 357 -0.99 25.13 0.66
C PHE A 357 -2.06 24.26 1.33
N SER A 358 -3.32 24.68 1.22
CA SER A 358 -4.48 23.88 1.58
C SER A 358 -5.25 23.49 0.31
N LEU A 359 -5.96 22.36 0.38
CA LEU A 359 -6.85 21.94 -0.68
C LEU A 359 -8.26 22.47 -0.40
N ASP A 360 -8.94 22.91 -1.46
CA ASP A 360 -10.35 23.25 -1.42
C ASP A 360 -11.16 21.95 -1.30
N SER A 361 -11.82 21.76 -0.15
CA SER A 361 -12.54 20.52 0.15
C SER A 361 -13.67 20.25 -0.83
N GLU A 362 -14.36 21.28 -1.33
CA GLU A 362 -15.46 21.11 -2.29
C GLU A 362 -14.92 20.61 -3.62
N LYS A 363 -13.86 21.25 -4.15
CA LYS A 363 -13.24 20.83 -5.43
C LYS A 363 -12.61 19.45 -5.36
N VAL A 364 -11.95 19.11 -4.25
CA VAL A 364 -11.39 17.76 -4.05
C VAL A 364 -12.51 16.73 -4.03
N THR A 365 -13.63 17.04 -3.38
CA THR A 365 -14.74 16.10 -3.30
C THR A 365 -15.42 15.92 -4.66
N GLU A 366 -15.59 16.99 -5.43
CA GLU A 366 -16.08 16.91 -6.81
C GLU A 366 -15.18 16.03 -7.70
N LEU A 367 -13.86 16.13 -7.56
CA LEU A 367 -12.91 15.27 -8.27
C LEU A 367 -13.03 13.79 -7.87
N LEU A 368 -13.28 13.50 -6.59
CA LEU A 368 -13.43 12.13 -6.06
C LEU A 368 -14.80 11.52 -6.38
N GLU A 369 -15.85 12.35 -6.47
CA GLU A 369 -17.21 11.95 -6.85
C GLU A 369 -17.43 11.88 -8.37
N GLY A 370 -16.54 12.46 -9.17
CA GLY A 370 -16.66 12.54 -10.62
C GLY A 370 -16.20 11.29 -11.39
N LYS A 371 -16.59 11.19 -12.67
CA LYS A 371 -16.11 10.15 -13.63
C LYS A 371 -14.59 10.18 -13.89
N ASN A 372 -13.88 11.16 -13.34
CA ASN A 372 -12.42 11.32 -13.55
C ASN A 372 -11.59 10.32 -12.76
N LEU A 373 -12.13 9.76 -11.65
CA LEU A 373 -11.38 8.88 -10.78
C LEU A 373 -11.69 7.40 -10.97
N TYR A 374 -12.96 7.07 -11.23
CA TYR A 374 -13.41 5.71 -11.47
C TYR A 374 -13.89 5.58 -12.91
N GLY A 375 -13.38 4.57 -13.64
CA GLY A 375 -13.75 4.32 -15.03
C GLY A 375 -15.23 3.94 -15.22
N SER A 376 -15.93 3.56 -14.13
CA SER A 376 -17.33 3.16 -14.15
C SER A 376 -18.08 3.58 -12.89
N LYS A 377 -19.37 3.95 -13.04
CA LYS A 377 -20.28 4.22 -11.92
C LYS A 377 -20.53 3.02 -11.01
N TYR A 378 -20.13 1.81 -11.44
CA TYR A 378 -20.29 0.57 -10.69
C TYR A 378 -19.11 0.25 -9.77
N ALA A 379 -18.02 1.02 -9.84
CA ALA A 379 -16.82 0.80 -9.02
C ALA A 379 -17.13 0.85 -7.50
N CYS A 380 -18.19 1.56 -7.09
CA CYS A 380 -18.58 1.63 -5.69
C CYS A 380 -19.00 0.28 -5.11
N ILE A 381 -19.57 -0.62 -5.91
CA ILE A 381 -19.99 -1.95 -5.43
C ILE A 381 -18.79 -2.72 -4.89
N ARG A 382 -17.68 -2.71 -5.65
CA ARG A 382 -16.41 -3.32 -5.27
C ARG A 382 -15.86 -2.73 -3.96
N GLU A 383 -15.87 -1.41 -3.83
CA GLU A 383 -15.37 -0.72 -2.62
C GLU A 383 -16.21 -1.02 -1.38
N LEU A 384 -17.55 -0.99 -1.51
CA LEU A 384 -18.46 -1.28 -0.40
C LEU A 384 -18.36 -2.74 0.05
N LEU A 385 -18.31 -3.67 -0.90
CA LEU A 385 -18.13 -5.10 -0.61
C LEU A 385 -16.78 -5.38 0.05
N GLN A 386 -15.71 -4.74 -0.44
CA GLN A 386 -14.40 -4.90 0.17
C GLN A 386 -14.36 -4.39 1.62
N ASN A 387 -15.00 -3.26 1.91
CA ASN A 387 -15.11 -2.75 3.28
C ASN A 387 -15.86 -3.73 4.20
N ALA A 388 -16.95 -4.35 3.69
CA ALA A 388 -17.71 -5.38 4.39
C ALA A 388 -16.85 -6.64 4.68
N VAL A 389 -16.09 -7.11 3.69
CA VAL A 389 -15.16 -8.25 3.84
C VAL A 389 -14.05 -7.92 4.82
N ASP A 390 -13.42 -6.75 4.71
CA ASP A 390 -12.32 -6.30 5.57
C ASP A 390 -12.77 -6.20 7.04
N ALA A 391 -13.95 -5.65 7.30
CA ALA A 391 -14.54 -5.58 8.64
C ALA A 391 -14.87 -6.97 9.20
N THR A 392 -15.29 -7.90 8.33
CA THR A 392 -15.58 -9.28 8.71
C THR A 392 -14.31 -10.06 9.05
N LEU A 393 -13.28 -9.97 8.21
CA LEU A 393 -11.97 -10.60 8.46
C LEU A 393 -11.36 -10.11 9.78
N LEU A 394 -11.42 -8.80 10.04
CA LEU A 394 -10.92 -8.24 11.30
C LEU A 394 -11.67 -8.81 12.51
N LYS A 395 -13.00 -8.94 12.45
CA LYS A 395 -13.75 -9.56 13.54
C LYS A 395 -13.35 -11.01 13.75
N VAL A 396 -13.28 -11.80 12.68
CA VAL A 396 -12.90 -13.22 12.75
C VAL A 396 -11.50 -13.37 13.37
N TRP A 397 -10.56 -12.51 12.99
CA TRP A 397 -9.25 -12.46 13.63
C TRP A 397 -9.34 -12.15 15.13
N LEU A 398 -10.05 -11.08 15.51
CA LEU A 398 -10.18 -10.69 16.91
C LEU A 398 -10.79 -11.80 17.79
N THR A 399 -11.75 -12.55 17.25
CA THR A 399 -12.44 -13.62 17.99
C THR A 399 -11.72 -14.96 17.96
N HIS A 400 -10.90 -15.24 16.95
CA HIS A 400 -10.32 -16.56 16.72
C HIS A 400 -8.77 -16.62 16.64
N ARG A 401 -8.05 -15.50 16.76
CA ARG A 401 -6.56 -15.47 16.67
C ARG A 401 -5.85 -16.41 17.65
N ASN A 402 -6.47 -16.69 18.81
CA ASN A 402 -5.91 -17.55 19.85
C ASN A 402 -6.45 -19.00 19.78
N ASP A 403 -7.25 -19.34 18.77
CA ASP A 403 -7.78 -20.69 18.60
C ASP A 403 -6.68 -21.60 18.01
N PRO A 404 -6.16 -22.58 18.79
CA PRO A 404 -5.10 -23.46 18.30
C PRO A 404 -5.57 -24.41 17.19
N ALA A 405 -6.89 -24.52 16.96
CA ALA A 405 -7.43 -25.34 15.89
C ALA A 405 -7.33 -24.68 14.50
N LEU A 406 -7.07 -23.38 14.42
CA LEU A 406 -7.01 -22.61 13.18
C LEU A 406 -5.56 -22.32 12.78
N ASP A 407 -5.19 -22.72 11.55
CA ASP A 407 -3.88 -22.41 10.99
C ASP A 407 -3.93 -21.14 10.15
N TRP A 408 -3.52 -20.03 10.76
CA TRP A 408 -3.43 -18.72 10.11
C TRP A 408 -2.28 -18.59 9.10
N LYS A 409 -1.42 -19.60 8.95
CA LYS A 409 -0.37 -19.61 7.92
C LYS A 409 -0.90 -20.02 6.54
N GLN A 410 -2.01 -20.74 6.49
CA GLN A 410 -2.62 -21.21 5.25
C GLN A 410 -4.06 -20.70 5.11
N PRO A 411 -4.31 -19.71 4.22
CA PRO A 411 -5.65 -19.13 4.02
C PRO A 411 -6.71 -20.17 3.64
N GLY A 412 -6.29 -21.25 2.97
CA GLY A 412 -7.16 -22.27 2.40
C GLY A 412 -7.47 -23.46 3.31
N CYS A 413 -7.11 -23.45 4.60
CA CYS A 413 -7.40 -24.60 5.46
C CYS A 413 -8.92 -24.76 5.72
N GLU A 414 -9.40 -26.00 5.74
CA GLU A 414 -10.85 -26.31 5.79
C GLU A 414 -11.58 -25.72 7.00
N LYS A 415 -10.90 -25.64 8.15
CA LYS A 415 -11.48 -25.02 9.36
C LYS A 415 -11.66 -23.51 9.20
N LEU A 416 -10.67 -22.80 8.63
CA LEU A 416 -10.82 -21.37 8.35
C LEU A 416 -11.92 -21.10 7.32
N LYS A 417 -11.99 -21.91 6.25
CA LYS A 417 -13.11 -21.83 5.29
C LYS A 417 -14.46 -21.97 5.97
N THR A 418 -14.60 -22.91 6.90
CA THR A 418 -15.84 -23.11 7.67
C THR A 418 -16.20 -21.87 8.48
N VAL A 419 -15.22 -21.26 9.16
CA VAL A 419 -15.44 -20.02 9.92
C VAL A 419 -15.80 -18.86 9.00
N PHE A 420 -15.10 -18.68 7.87
CA PHE A 420 -15.39 -17.63 6.89
C PHE A 420 -16.78 -17.79 6.26
N ASN A 421 -17.20 -19.01 5.94
CA ASN A 421 -18.52 -19.31 5.40
C ASN A 421 -19.65 -18.98 6.39
N ALA A 422 -19.43 -19.18 7.69
CA ALA A 422 -20.40 -18.79 8.73
C ALA A 422 -20.58 -17.26 8.83
N HIS A 423 -19.60 -16.50 8.35
CA HIS A 423 -19.54 -15.04 8.38
C HIS A 423 -19.85 -14.39 7.02
N ALA A 424 -20.62 -15.06 6.16
CA ALA A 424 -20.97 -14.53 4.84
C ALA A 424 -21.55 -13.11 4.88
N VAL A 425 -21.13 -12.28 3.93
CA VAL A 425 -21.69 -10.95 3.68
C VAL A 425 -22.90 -11.12 2.76
N THR A 426 -24.01 -10.48 3.12
CA THR A 426 -25.26 -10.57 2.34
C THR A 426 -25.49 -9.27 1.57
N VAL A 427 -25.82 -9.38 0.29
CA VAL A 427 -26.14 -8.26 -0.61
C VAL A 427 -27.53 -8.45 -1.19
N THR A 428 -28.34 -7.39 -1.18
CA THR A 428 -29.64 -7.39 -1.84
C THR A 428 -29.77 -6.12 -2.67
N LEU A 429 -30.07 -6.28 -3.96
CA LEU A 429 -30.46 -5.19 -4.85
C LEU A 429 -31.92 -5.39 -5.21
N GLU A 430 -32.79 -4.48 -4.79
CA GLU A 430 -34.24 -4.63 -4.90
C GLU A 430 -34.87 -3.41 -5.57
N GLU A 431 -35.72 -3.67 -6.56
CA GLU A 431 -36.63 -2.67 -7.14
C GLU A 431 -37.78 -2.40 -6.16
N LEU A 432 -37.95 -1.14 -5.75
CA LEU A 432 -39.02 -0.71 -4.84
C LEU A 432 -40.24 -0.24 -5.62
N ASP A 433 -41.42 -0.43 -5.03
CA ASP A 433 -42.65 0.20 -5.51
C ASP A 433 -42.50 1.73 -5.46
N THR A 434 -42.75 2.39 -6.58
CA THR A 434 -42.73 3.84 -6.67
C THR A 434 -43.84 4.41 -5.78
N GLU A 435 -43.48 5.23 -4.79
CA GLU A 435 -44.42 6.21 -4.25
C GLU A 435 -44.95 7.03 -5.43
N GLN A 436 -46.25 7.31 -5.45
CA GLN A 436 -46.96 7.98 -6.55
C GLN A 436 -46.35 9.36 -6.85
N ASP A 437 -45.28 9.39 -7.63
CA ASP A 437 -44.60 10.59 -8.10
C ASP A 437 -44.46 10.53 -9.63
N ALA A 438 -44.67 11.68 -10.26
CA ALA A 438 -45.19 11.87 -11.61
C ALA A 438 -44.26 11.52 -12.81
N ASP A 439 -43.19 10.76 -12.62
CA ASP A 439 -42.18 10.50 -13.67
C ASP A 439 -42.06 9.00 -13.98
N SER A 440 -42.84 8.54 -14.96
CA SER A 440 -42.90 7.13 -15.40
C SER A 440 -41.60 6.61 -16.02
N ALA A 441 -40.58 7.46 -16.16
CA ALA A 441 -39.30 7.13 -16.79
C ALA A 441 -38.26 6.52 -15.82
N LEU A 442 -38.47 6.60 -14.50
CA LEU A 442 -37.48 6.16 -13.49
C LEU A 442 -38.06 5.12 -12.52
N THR A 443 -37.22 4.18 -12.11
CA THR A 443 -37.51 3.18 -11.06
C THR A 443 -36.64 3.43 -9.84
N THR A 444 -37.17 3.19 -8.64
CA THR A 444 -36.44 3.36 -7.38
C THR A 444 -35.84 2.03 -6.95
N TRP A 445 -34.55 2.03 -6.58
CA TRP A 445 -33.80 0.85 -6.19
C TRP A 445 -33.20 1.01 -4.80
N GLN A 446 -33.13 -0.11 -4.07
CA GLN A 446 -32.48 -0.21 -2.78
C GLN A 446 -31.37 -1.25 -2.84
N LEU A 447 -30.15 -0.81 -2.57
CA LEU A 447 -29.00 -1.69 -2.33
C LEU A 447 -28.79 -1.82 -0.83
N ARG A 448 -28.80 -3.05 -0.32
CA ARG A 448 -28.49 -3.39 1.08
C ARG A 448 -27.26 -4.29 1.11
N ILE A 449 -26.23 -3.88 1.85
CA ILE A 449 -25.04 -4.71 2.11
C ILE A 449 -24.95 -4.89 3.61
N ARG A 450 -24.97 -6.14 4.07
CA ARG A 450 -24.89 -6.47 5.48
C ARG A 450 -23.72 -7.40 5.74
N ASP A 451 -22.79 -6.93 6.56
CA ASP A 451 -21.65 -7.68 7.05
C ASP A 451 -21.87 -8.17 8.48
N LYS A 452 -21.15 -9.23 8.84
CA LYS A 452 -21.08 -9.73 10.23
C LYS A 452 -19.76 -9.31 10.87
N GLY A 453 -19.24 -8.14 10.53
CA GLY A 453 -17.94 -7.64 10.96
C GLY A 453 -17.94 -6.95 12.32
N THR A 454 -16.91 -6.13 12.55
CA THR A 454 -16.66 -5.50 13.86
C THR A 454 -17.68 -4.46 14.28
N GLY A 455 -18.46 -3.93 13.33
CA GLY A 455 -19.23 -2.69 13.50
C GLY A 455 -18.34 -1.43 13.55
N ILE A 456 -18.97 -0.26 13.57
CA ILE A 456 -18.34 1.07 13.53
C ILE A 456 -18.52 1.77 14.88
N THR A 457 -17.42 2.17 15.53
CA THR A 457 -17.46 3.01 16.74
C THR A 457 -17.53 4.50 16.40
N ARG A 458 -17.83 5.35 17.39
CA ARG A 458 -17.71 6.81 17.25
C ARG A 458 -16.30 7.25 16.83
N ASN A 459 -15.28 6.59 17.36
CA ASN A 459 -13.88 6.84 17.00
C ASN A 459 -13.59 6.43 15.54
N ASP A 460 -14.08 5.26 15.11
CA ASP A 460 -13.97 4.86 13.70
C ASP A 460 -14.62 5.89 12.77
N LEU A 461 -15.82 6.37 13.12
CA LEU A 461 -16.56 7.35 12.33
C LEU A 461 -15.76 8.66 12.15
N GLU A 462 -15.12 9.18 13.19
CA GLU A 462 -14.28 10.40 13.11
C GLU A 462 -13.19 10.28 12.02
N PHE A 463 -12.53 9.11 11.94
CA PHE A 463 -11.52 8.86 10.91
C PHE A 463 -12.12 8.54 9.54
N MET A 464 -13.32 7.97 9.46
CA MET A 464 -14.04 7.72 8.20
C MET A 464 -14.49 9.01 7.52
N LEU A 465 -14.84 10.06 8.30
CA LEU A 465 -15.27 11.36 7.76
C LEU A 465 -14.13 12.19 7.19
N SER A 466 -12.89 11.84 7.49
CA SER A 466 -11.71 12.47 6.89
C SER A 466 -11.22 11.66 5.70
N ILE A 467 -11.08 12.30 4.54
CA ILE A 467 -10.46 11.69 3.35
C ILE A 467 -9.07 11.14 3.71
N GLY A 468 -8.83 9.85 3.43
CA GLY A 468 -7.58 9.18 3.81
C GLY A 468 -7.34 9.04 5.31
N GLY A 469 -8.36 9.29 6.14
CA GLY A 469 -8.25 9.33 7.59
C GLY A 469 -8.11 7.98 8.28
N SER A 470 -8.60 6.89 7.67
CA SER A 470 -8.69 5.57 8.31
C SER A 470 -7.34 5.01 8.79
N GLN A 471 -6.22 5.37 8.14
CA GLN A 471 -4.88 4.95 8.57
C GLN A 471 -4.41 5.65 9.86
N ARG A 472 -5.01 6.80 10.22
CA ARG A 472 -4.67 7.55 11.44
C ARG A 472 -5.33 6.98 12.70
N ASN A 473 -6.27 6.04 12.57
CA ASN A 473 -6.87 5.35 13.71
C ASN A 473 -5.90 4.33 14.31
N GLN A 474 -4.99 4.80 15.18
CA GLN A 474 -3.94 3.95 15.77
C GLN A 474 -4.50 2.74 16.53
N GLN A 475 -5.66 2.86 17.18
CA GLN A 475 -6.27 1.75 17.90
C GLN A 475 -6.65 0.61 16.94
N ARG A 476 -7.31 0.94 15.83
CA ARG A 476 -7.66 -0.04 14.80
C ARG A 476 -6.41 -0.62 14.10
N GLN A 477 -5.41 0.23 13.82
CA GLN A 477 -4.17 -0.21 13.18
C GLN A 477 -3.38 -1.21 14.04
N ARG A 478 -3.38 -1.05 15.37
CA ARG A 478 -2.74 -2.02 16.29
C ARG A 478 -3.29 -3.44 16.15
N GLU A 479 -4.60 -3.58 15.98
CA GLU A 479 -5.22 -4.91 15.79
C GLU A 479 -4.92 -5.46 14.39
N ILE A 480 -4.94 -4.60 13.37
CA ILE A 480 -4.60 -4.96 11.98
C ILE A 480 -3.15 -5.42 11.84
N TRP A 481 -2.20 -4.75 12.51
CA TRP A 481 -0.78 -5.11 12.43
C TRP A 481 -0.45 -6.50 12.98
N GLN A 482 -1.30 -7.02 13.87
CA GLN A 482 -1.17 -8.37 14.40
C GLN A 482 -1.73 -9.44 13.45
N MET A 483 -2.56 -9.07 12.47
CA MET A 483 -3.11 -10.01 11.49
C MET A 483 -2.01 -10.56 10.56
N PRO A 484 -2.13 -11.80 10.07
CA PRO A 484 -1.26 -12.28 9.01
C PRO A 484 -1.44 -11.44 7.75
N GLU A 485 -0.37 -11.26 6.99
CA GLU A 485 -0.30 -10.28 5.88
C GLU A 485 -1.41 -10.49 4.84
N TRP A 486 -1.69 -11.75 4.45
CA TRP A 486 -2.77 -12.10 3.53
C TRP A 486 -4.18 -11.73 4.02
N ALA A 487 -4.39 -11.58 5.34
CA ALA A 487 -5.70 -11.32 5.95
C ALA A 487 -5.91 -9.86 6.35
N LYS A 488 -4.86 -9.02 6.34
CA LYS A 488 -4.97 -7.59 6.67
C LYS A 488 -5.99 -6.93 5.76
N PRO A 489 -6.71 -5.87 6.16
CA PRO A 489 -7.59 -5.10 5.29
C PRO A 489 -6.88 -4.51 4.05
N SER A 490 -7.62 -4.32 2.97
CA SER A 490 -7.12 -3.83 1.67
C SER A 490 -7.02 -2.31 1.57
N GLY A 491 -7.69 -1.60 2.50
CA GLY A 491 -7.86 -0.16 2.47
C GLY A 491 -6.55 0.63 2.59
N ALA A 492 -6.08 1.21 1.49
CA ALA A 492 -4.92 2.11 1.48
C ALA A 492 -5.32 3.59 1.48
N PHE A 493 -6.36 3.97 0.71
CA PHE A 493 -6.62 5.36 0.34
C PHE A 493 -7.73 6.07 1.12
N GLY A 494 -8.65 5.33 1.76
CA GLY A 494 -9.73 5.91 2.57
C GLY A 494 -10.73 6.78 1.79
N ILE A 495 -11.02 6.41 0.53
CA ILE A 495 -11.94 7.13 -0.37
C ILE A 495 -13.11 6.28 -0.89
N GLY A 496 -13.06 4.96 -0.73
CA GLY A 496 -14.00 4.04 -1.37
C GLY A 496 -15.48 4.28 -1.00
N LEU A 497 -15.76 4.76 0.22
CA LEU A 497 -17.12 5.13 0.63
C LEU A 497 -17.70 6.29 -0.20
N HIS A 498 -16.87 7.28 -0.56
CA HIS A 498 -17.33 8.44 -1.34
C HIS A 498 -17.79 8.06 -2.75
N SER A 499 -17.23 6.99 -3.32
CA SER A 499 -17.66 6.47 -4.63
C SER A 499 -19.15 6.07 -4.64
N ALA A 500 -19.74 5.74 -3.49
CA ALA A 500 -21.16 5.41 -3.40
C ALA A 500 -22.09 6.61 -3.67
N PHE A 501 -21.61 7.84 -3.48
CA PHE A 501 -22.35 9.06 -3.83
C PHE A 501 -22.39 9.35 -5.34
N ILE A 502 -21.73 8.53 -6.16
CA ILE A 502 -21.95 8.47 -7.61
C ILE A 502 -23.37 7.96 -7.90
N LEU A 503 -23.88 7.02 -7.10
CA LEU A 503 -25.19 6.41 -7.29
C LEU A 503 -26.30 7.08 -6.47
N CYS A 504 -26.01 7.51 -5.24
CA CYS A 504 -27.02 7.98 -4.29
C CYS A 504 -26.69 9.36 -3.70
N ASN A 505 -27.70 10.00 -3.09
CA ASN A 505 -27.52 11.26 -2.34
C ASN A 505 -27.39 11.04 -0.82
N GLU A 506 -27.71 9.84 -0.35
CA GLU A 506 -27.77 9.49 1.06
C GLU A 506 -27.41 8.01 1.27
N ILE A 507 -26.59 7.76 2.27
CA ILE A 507 -26.21 6.42 2.73
C ILE A 507 -26.71 6.26 4.17
N ASN A 508 -27.51 5.23 4.41
CA ASN A 508 -28.00 4.87 5.73
C ASN A 508 -27.19 3.69 6.26
N VAL A 509 -26.72 3.77 7.51
CA VAL A 509 -25.89 2.75 8.13
C VAL A 509 -26.44 2.40 9.51
N ARG A 510 -26.75 1.13 9.74
CA ARG A 510 -27.05 0.59 11.07
C ARG A 510 -25.93 -0.33 11.50
N THR A 511 -25.34 -0.09 12.65
CA THR A 511 -24.11 -0.78 13.06
C THR A 511 -24.12 -1.10 14.54
N LYS A 512 -23.59 -2.28 14.89
CA LYS A 512 -23.37 -2.72 16.27
C LYS A 512 -21.94 -3.18 16.44
N ASN A 513 -21.21 -2.55 17.36
CA ASN A 513 -19.79 -2.81 17.54
C ASN A 513 -19.52 -3.97 18.51
N VAL A 514 -18.56 -4.83 18.16
CA VAL A 514 -18.22 -6.04 18.93
C VAL A 514 -17.45 -5.76 20.22
N VAL A 515 -16.77 -4.62 20.32
CA VAL A 515 -15.90 -4.28 21.46
C VAL A 515 -16.68 -3.56 22.56
N ASN A 516 -17.45 -2.53 22.21
CA ASN A 516 -18.16 -1.69 23.18
C ASN A 516 -19.68 -1.92 23.22
N ASN A 517 -20.19 -2.83 22.37
CA ASN A 517 -21.60 -3.19 22.28
C ASN A 517 -22.56 -2.03 21.94
N GLU A 518 -22.03 -0.88 21.49
CA GLU A 518 -22.84 0.27 21.11
C GLU A 518 -23.51 0.04 19.76
N ILE A 519 -24.74 0.56 19.66
CA ILE A 519 -25.57 0.49 18.45
C ILE A 519 -25.81 1.91 17.96
N PHE A 520 -25.56 2.13 16.68
CA PHE A 520 -25.75 3.43 16.03
C PHE A 520 -26.57 3.30 14.75
N ASP A 521 -27.45 4.28 14.54
CA ASP A 521 -27.95 4.65 13.22
C ASP A 521 -27.19 5.88 12.74
N ILE A 522 -26.62 5.80 11.54
CA ILE A 522 -25.83 6.86 10.91
C ILE A 522 -26.46 7.19 9.56
N VAL A 523 -26.67 8.48 9.30
CA VAL A 523 -27.11 8.99 7.99
C VAL A 523 -26.01 9.87 7.45
N MET A 524 -25.53 9.56 6.24
CA MET A 524 -24.47 10.31 5.56
C MET A 524 -25.02 10.91 4.27
N HIS A 525 -24.95 12.23 4.13
CA HIS A 525 -25.39 12.92 2.93
C HIS A 525 -24.24 13.19 1.97
N LYS A 526 -24.56 13.27 0.68
CA LYS A 526 -23.62 13.63 -0.38
C LYS A 526 -22.96 15.00 -0.09
N PRO A 527 -21.62 15.09 -0.10
CA PRO A 527 -20.88 16.33 0.06
C PRO A 527 -21.27 17.45 -0.93
N SER A 528 -21.40 17.14 -2.22
CA SER A 528 -21.86 18.11 -3.24
C SER A 528 -23.38 18.34 -3.24
N GLY A 529 -24.13 17.64 -2.38
CA GLY A 529 -25.58 17.75 -2.26
C GLY A 529 -26.04 18.93 -1.38
N PRO A 530 -27.36 19.14 -1.23
CA PRO A 530 -27.94 20.27 -0.48
C PRO A 530 -27.56 20.27 1.00
N ASN A 531 -27.35 19.09 1.59
CA ASN A 531 -26.96 18.94 3.00
C ASN A 531 -25.44 19.04 3.23
N ARG A 532 -24.64 19.36 2.18
CA ARG A 532 -23.19 19.66 2.25
C ARG A 532 -22.38 18.67 3.09
N GLY A 533 -22.61 17.37 2.89
CA GLY A 533 -21.85 16.32 3.59
C GLY A 533 -22.21 16.12 5.06
N LEU A 534 -23.35 16.63 5.51
CA LEU A 534 -23.84 16.43 6.88
C LEU A 534 -23.90 14.93 7.22
N VAL A 535 -23.40 14.58 8.41
CA VAL A 535 -23.49 13.24 8.98
C VAL A 535 -24.21 13.30 10.32
N LEU A 536 -25.28 12.52 10.44
CA LEU A 536 -26.09 12.42 11.64
C LEU A 536 -25.81 11.09 12.33
N LEU A 537 -25.52 11.12 13.63
CA LEU A 537 -25.24 9.95 14.45
C LEU A 537 -26.29 9.85 15.57
N ARG A 538 -27.05 8.77 15.61
CA ARG A 538 -28.04 8.48 16.66
C ARG A 538 -27.65 7.20 17.41
N LYS A 539 -27.40 7.33 18.72
CA LYS A 539 -27.19 6.17 19.62
C LYS A 539 -28.52 5.50 19.93
N LEU A 540 -28.59 4.19 19.76
CA LEU A 540 -29.75 3.39 20.13
C LEU A 540 -29.56 2.71 21.50
N PRO A 541 -30.65 2.29 22.17
CA PRO A 541 -30.56 1.44 23.36
C PRO A 541 -29.79 0.16 23.08
N GLU A 542 -29.10 -0.37 24.09
CA GLU A 542 -28.42 -1.66 23.97
C GLU A 542 -29.43 -2.79 23.73
N ASP A 543 -29.20 -3.60 22.71
CA ASP A 543 -30.00 -4.79 22.41
C ASP A 543 -29.06 -5.97 22.16
N ILE A 544 -29.16 -7.00 23.00
CA ILE A 544 -28.35 -8.22 22.90
C ILE A 544 -28.75 -9.05 21.66
N ALA A 545 -30.02 -9.03 21.27
CA ALA A 545 -30.52 -9.82 20.14
C ALA A 545 -30.04 -9.27 18.78
N GLU A 546 -29.69 -8.00 18.71
CA GLU A 546 -29.15 -7.39 17.50
C GLU A 546 -27.76 -7.99 17.16
N PRO A 547 -27.53 -8.50 15.94
CA PRO A 547 -26.25 -9.08 15.56
C PRO A 547 -25.16 -8.01 15.40
N TYR A 548 -23.92 -8.38 15.74
CA TYR A 548 -22.74 -7.53 15.48
C TYR A 548 -22.43 -7.41 13.99
N GLY A 549 -22.01 -6.22 13.57
CA GLY A 549 -21.65 -5.92 12.18
C GLY A 549 -22.25 -4.60 11.73
N THR A 550 -22.33 -4.42 10.41
CA THR A 550 -22.90 -3.24 9.80
C THR A 550 -23.86 -3.62 8.69
N GLU A 551 -24.98 -2.90 8.61
CA GLU A 551 -25.89 -2.90 7.47
C GLU A 551 -25.86 -1.52 6.84
N MET A 552 -25.49 -1.46 5.56
CA MET A 552 -25.47 -0.26 4.76
C MET A 552 -26.59 -0.32 3.72
N THR A 553 -27.39 0.73 3.65
CA THR A 553 -28.54 0.86 2.75
C THR A 553 -28.40 2.12 1.90
N LEU A 554 -28.47 1.95 0.59
CA LEU A 554 -28.39 3.02 -0.40
C LEU A 554 -29.68 3.01 -1.21
N ARG A 555 -30.25 4.20 -1.45
CA ARG A 555 -31.43 4.37 -2.31
C ARG A 555 -31.09 5.29 -3.48
N PHE A 556 -31.44 4.85 -4.68
CA PHE A 556 -31.14 5.58 -5.91
C PHE A 556 -32.17 5.29 -7.00
N LYS A 557 -32.15 6.09 -8.06
CA LYS A 557 -33.05 5.94 -9.22
C LYS A 557 -32.26 5.45 -10.43
N LEU A 558 -32.86 4.55 -11.20
CA LEU A 558 -32.35 4.10 -12.51
C LEU A 558 -33.43 4.30 -13.56
N ASP A 559 -33.04 4.37 -14.84
CA ASP A 559 -33.98 4.40 -15.95
C ASP A 559 -34.88 3.17 -15.89
N ALA A 560 -36.20 3.38 -15.92
CA ALA A 560 -37.17 2.30 -15.99
C ALA A 560 -36.96 1.46 -17.26
N PHE A 561 -36.53 2.11 -18.35
CA PHE A 561 -36.25 1.46 -19.63
C PHE A 561 -34.89 1.87 -20.18
N THR A 562 -33.93 0.95 -20.12
CA THR A 562 -32.57 1.21 -20.63
C THR A 562 -32.56 1.36 -22.15
N GLN A 563 -32.24 2.55 -22.66
CA GLN A 563 -32.30 2.84 -24.11
C GLN A 563 -31.09 2.31 -24.91
N HIS A 564 -29.91 2.31 -24.30
CA HIS A 564 -28.66 1.90 -24.96
C HIS A 564 -28.02 0.77 -24.16
N TRP A 565 -27.86 -0.39 -24.80
CA TRP A 565 -27.24 -1.56 -24.21
C TRP A 565 -26.46 -2.32 -25.29
N TRP A 566 -25.35 -2.93 -24.89
CA TRP A 566 -24.60 -3.89 -25.69
C TRP A 566 -24.29 -5.09 -24.78
N SER A 567 -24.18 -6.28 -25.37
CA SER A 567 -23.71 -7.49 -24.71
C SER A 567 -22.62 -8.07 -25.61
N ASP A 568 -21.44 -8.28 -25.08
CA ASP A 568 -20.39 -8.98 -25.82
C ASP A 568 -20.72 -10.47 -25.93
N GLY A 569 -20.20 -11.10 -26.99
CA GLY A 569 -20.48 -12.50 -27.31
C GLY A 569 -19.98 -13.51 -26.24
N GLU A 570 -19.06 -13.09 -25.38
CA GLU A 570 -18.45 -13.85 -24.29
C GLU A 570 -19.22 -13.76 -22.95
N ASP A 571 -20.08 -12.75 -22.79
CA ASP A 571 -20.84 -12.43 -21.57
C ASP A 571 -22.17 -13.20 -21.48
N ARG A 572 -22.24 -14.39 -22.06
CA ARG A 572 -23.52 -15.08 -22.25
C ARG A 572 -24.25 -15.45 -20.96
N ASP A 573 -23.55 -15.48 -19.83
CA ASP A 573 -24.07 -15.97 -18.56
C ASP A 573 -24.27 -14.86 -17.50
N THR A 574 -23.96 -13.61 -17.83
CA THR A 574 -24.16 -12.47 -16.91
C THR A 574 -25.65 -12.23 -16.64
N VAL A 575 -25.96 -11.64 -15.48
CA VAL A 575 -27.33 -11.30 -15.10
C VAL A 575 -27.90 -10.24 -16.05
N ALA A 576 -27.11 -9.23 -16.43
CA ALA A 576 -27.53 -8.26 -17.42
C ALA A 576 -27.86 -8.90 -18.78
N ALA A 577 -27.02 -9.82 -19.28
CA ALA A 577 -27.30 -10.54 -20.53
C ALA A 577 -28.55 -11.42 -20.44
N ARG A 578 -28.79 -12.07 -19.29
CA ARG A 578 -30.02 -12.86 -19.06
C ARG A 578 -31.27 -11.98 -19.06
N ILE A 579 -31.20 -10.79 -18.47
CA ILE A 579 -32.29 -9.79 -18.51
C ILE A 579 -32.51 -9.33 -19.95
N ALA A 580 -31.44 -9.00 -20.70
CA ALA A 580 -31.53 -8.58 -22.09
C ALA A 580 -32.15 -9.63 -23.02
N ARG A 581 -31.87 -10.92 -22.80
CA ARG A 581 -32.43 -12.02 -23.61
C ARG A 581 -33.89 -12.32 -23.34
N LYS A 582 -34.34 -12.11 -22.10
CA LYS A 582 -35.75 -12.35 -21.72
C LYS A 582 -36.67 -11.18 -22.10
N ARG A 583 -36.08 -10.05 -22.51
CA ARG A 583 -36.80 -8.83 -22.84
C ARG A 583 -37.74 -9.03 -24.03
N ASP A 584 -39.00 -8.66 -23.85
CA ASP A 584 -39.93 -8.34 -24.91
C ASP A 584 -40.00 -6.81 -25.08
N PRO A 585 -39.46 -6.25 -26.18
CA PRO A 585 -39.42 -4.80 -26.37
C PRO A 585 -40.80 -4.14 -26.56
N LEU A 586 -41.87 -4.91 -26.74
CA LEU A 586 -43.25 -4.43 -26.90
C LEU A 586 -44.08 -4.61 -25.63
N LEU A 587 -43.91 -5.73 -24.91
CA LEU A 587 -44.75 -6.10 -23.77
C LEU A 587 -44.16 -5.72 -22.40
N ASP A 588 -42.84 -5.60 -22.28
CA ASP A 588 -42.23 -5.28 -21.00
C ASP A 588 -42.33 -3.79 -20.67
N GLU A 589 -42.92 -3.47 -19.52
CA GLU A 589 -43.06 -2.11 -19.00
C GLU A 589 -41.75 -1.58 -18.35
N SER A 590 -40.76 -2.46 -18.13
CA SER A 590 -39.43 -2.08 -17.62
C SER A 590 -38.31 -2.93 -18.21
N PHE A 591 -37.12 -2.34 -18.33
CA PHE A 591 -35.90 -3.01 -18.77
C PHE A 591 -34.73 -2.67 -17.85
N PRO A 592 -34.59 -3.39 -16.70
CA PRO A 592 -33.65 -3.09 -15.63
C PRO A 592 -32.21 -3.58 -15.93
N TYR A 593 -31.72 -3.32 -17.14
CA TYR A 593 -30.39 -3.74 -17.59
C TYR A 593 -29.25 -3.14 -16.75
N GLU A 594 -29.37 -1.86 -16.39
CA GLU A 594 -28.38 -1.17 -15.54
C GLU A 594 -28.30 -1.77 -14.13
N ALA A 595 -29.43 -2.23 -13.57
CA ALA A 595 -29.46 -2.96 -12.30
C ALA A 595 -28.81 -4.34 -12.44
N GLY A 596 -29.02 -5.01 -13.58
CA GLY A 596 -28.29 -6.22 -13.96
C GLY A 596 -26.77 -6.00 -13.94
N LYS A 597 -26.27 -4.93 -14.58
CA LYS A 597 -24.83 -4.60 -14.61
C LYS A 597 -24.25 -4.28 -13.23
N LEU A 598 -25.02 -3.59 -12.38
CA LEU A 598 -24.65 -3.39 -10.96
C LEU A 598 -24.49 -4.73 -10.24
N PHE A 599 -25.43 -5.63 -10.44
CA PHE A 599 -25.42 -6.95 -9.81
C PHE A 599 -24.33 -7.87 -10.38
N ASP A 600 -23.99 -7.74 -11.67
CA ASP A 600 -22.85 -8.43 -12.27
C ASP A 600 -21.53 -8.07 -11.58
N LYS A 601 -21.37 -6.83 -11.08
CA LYS A 601 -20.22 -6.46 -10.24
C LYS A 601 -20.23 -7.13 -8.86
N VAL A 602 -21.41 -7.45 -8.31
CA VAL A 602 -21.51 -8.26 -7.09
C VAL A 602 -21.11 -9.70 -7.38
N VAL A 603 -21.56 -10.27 -8.51
CA VAL A 603 -21.20 -11.62 -8.96
C VAL A 603 -19.70 -11.73 -9.22
N GLU A 604 -19.12 -10.76 -9.95
CA GLU A 604 -17.68 -10.68 -10.24
C GLU A 604 -16.85 -10.69 -8.95
N PHE A 605 -17.23 -9.88 -7.96
CA PHE A 605 -16.58 -9.84 -6.65
C PHE A 605 -16.75 -11.16 -5.88
N ALA A 606 -17.86 -11.87 -6.09
CA ALA A 606 -18.17 -13.13 -5.42
C ALA A 606 -17.39 -14.34 -5.95
N ASN A 607 -16.59 -14.20 -7.02
CA ASN A 607 -15.87 -15.31 -7.66
C ASN A 607 -14.76 -15.95 -6.78
N ASP A 608 -13.93 -15.16 -6.10
CA ASP A 608 -12.89 -15.66 -5.15
C ASP A 608 -12.69 -14.73 -3.92
N PRO A 609 -13.74 -14.38 -3.17
CA PRO A 609 -13.58 -13.61 -1.95
C PRO A 609 -13.12 -14.52 -0.80
N LEU A 610 -12.32 -13.98 0.13
CA LEU A 610 -11.95 -14.71 1.34
C LEU A 610 -13.17 -15.00 2.24
N ILE A 611 -14.14 -14.07 2.24
CA ILE A 611 -15.43 -14.20 2.93
C ILE A 611 -16.51 -14.41 1.89
N LYS A 612 -17.32 -15.45 2.06
CA LYS A 612 -18.43 -15.77 1.16
C LYS A 612 -19.37 -14.56 0.97
N ILE A 613 -19.78 -14.32 -0.26
CA ILE A 613 -20.79 -13.31 -0.60
C ILE A 613 -22.07 -14.03 -1.02
N ASP A 614 -23.16 -13.76 -0.32
CA ASP A 614 -24.51 -14.20 -0.68
C ASP A 614 -25.25 -13.00 -1.28
N GLY A 615 -25.72 -13.11 -2.52
CA GLY A 615 -26.30 -11.98 -3.24
C GLY A 615 -27.61 -12.33 -3.93
N THR A 616 -28.55 -11.39 -3.89
CA THR A 616 -29.85 -11.47 -4.56
C THR A 616 -30.19 -10.18 -5.30
N LEU A 617 -30.63 -10.29 -6.54
CA LEU A 617 -31.32 -9.25 -7.30
C LEU A 617 -32.83 -9.55 -7.35
N VAL A 618 -33.65 -8.59 -6.96
CA VAL A 618 -35.11 -8.65 -7.05
C VAL A 618 -35.59 -7.53 -7.96
N THR A 619 -36.25 -7.91 -9.05
CA THR A 619 -36.88 -7.00 -10.02
C THR A 619 -38.38 -7.31 -10.08
N LYS A 620 -39.20 -6.41 -10.63
CA LYS A 620 -40.62 -6.72 -10.87
C LYS A 620 -40.82 -7.94 -11.79
N GLY A 621 -39.88 -8.19 -12.70
CA GLY A 621 -39.91 -9.29 -13.66
C GLY A 621 -39.29 -10.61 -13.17
N GLY A 622 -38.72 -10.66 -11.97
CA GLY A 622 -38.12 -11.87 -11.42
C GLY A 622 -36.98 -11.67 -10.43
N ARG A 623 -36.51 -12.79 -9.87
CA ARG A 623 -35.45 -12.88 -8.88
C ARG A 623 -34.24 -13.61 -9.47
N PHE A 624 -33.04 -13.12 -9.15
CA PHE A 624 -31.78 -13.75 -9.52
C PHE A 624 -30.91 -13.89 -8.27
N ASP A 625 -30.52 -15.11 -7.94
CA ASP A 625 -29.57 -15.39 -6.86
C ASP A 625 -28.19 -15.70 -7.44
N ILE A 626 -27.12 -15.28 -6.76
CA ILE A 626 -25.74 -15.57 -7.16
C ILE A 626 -25.52 -17.08 -7.36
N ALA A 627 -26.13 -17.91 -6.50
CA ALA A 627 -26.04 -19.37 -6.61
C ALA A 627 -26.57 -19.92 -7.95
N ASP A 628 -27.59 -19.28 -8.54
CA ASP A 628 -28.17 -19.71 -9.81
C ASP A 628 -27.31 -19.34 -11.01
N VAL A 629 -26.48 -18.29 -10.87
CA VAL A 629 -25.51 -17.90 -11.91
C VAL A 629 -24.37 -18.93 -11.97
N TYR A 630 -23.89 -19.38 -10.81
CA TYR A 630 -22.84 -20.40 -10.72
C TYR A 630 -23.28 -21.79 -11.16
N ALA A 631 -24.56 -22.14 -11.00
CA ALA A 631 -25.11 -23.42 -11.47
C ALA A 631 -25.19 -23.52 -13.02
N GLY A 632 -25.05 -22.41 -13.75
CA GLY A 632 -25.34 -22.29 -15.19
C GLY A 632 -24.19 -22.54 -16.18
N GLY A 633 -22.93 -22.71 -15.75
CA GLY A 633 -21.87 -23.16 -16.67
C GLY A 633 -20.50 -22.48 -16.59
N LYS A 634 -20.32 -21.41 -15.80
CA LYS A 634 -18.98 -20.87 -15.47
C LYS A 634 -18.72 -20.93 -13.96
N SER A 635 -18.81 -22.11 -13.37
CA SER A 635 -18.10 -22.35 -12.11
C SER A 635 -16.62 -22.45 -12.45
N GLY A 636 -15.90 -21.32 -12.41
CA GLY A 636 -14.46 -21.37 -12.23
C GLY A 636 -14.21 -22.16 -10.94
N LYS A 637 -13.80 -23.42 -11.07
CA LYS A 637 -13.53 -24.28 -9.92
C LYS A 637 -12.53 -23.56 -9.02
N ALA A 638 -12.93 -23.25 -7.78
CA ALA A 638 -12.03 -22.80 -6.73
C ALA A 638 -10.98 -23.89 -6.38
N GLU A 639 -11.18 -25.12 -6.86
CA GLU A 639 -10.21 -26.21 -6.80
C GLU A 639 -9.01 -25.88 -7.70
N GLY A 640 -7.85 -25.64 -7.10
CA GLY A 640 -6.57 -25.51 -7.83
C GLY A 640 -5.69 -24.34 -7.43
N TRP A 641 -6.22 -23.33 -6.71
CA TRP A 641 -5.40 -22.23 -6.22
C TRP A 641 -4.37 -22.70 -5.19
N ARG A 642 -3.10 -22.43 -5.46
CA ARG A 642 -2.01 -22.67 -4.49
C ARG A 642 -1.58 -21.36 -3.86
N PHE A 643 -1.57 -21.32 -2.53
CA PHE A 643 -1.00 -20.22 -1.77
C PHE A 643 0.52 -20.35 -1.74
N ILE A 644 1.22 -19.30 -2.15
CA ILE A 644 2.68 -19.19 -2.15
C ILE A 644 3.05 -18.03 -1.21
N ASP A 645 3.88 -18.34 -0.22
CA ASP A 645 4.43 -17.38 0.74
C ASP A 645 5.91 -17.15 0.43
N MET A 646 6.21 -16.01 -0.19
CA MET A 646 7.58 -15.56 -0.46
C MET A 646 7.95 -14.45 0.52
N LYS A 647 9.25 -14.24 0.74
CA LYS A 647 9.80 -13.31 1.74
C LYS A 647 9.11 -11.93 1.78
N ASP A 648 8.79 -11.38 0.62
CA ASP A 648 8.24 -10.03 0.47
C ASP A 648 6.86 -10.01 -0.20
N THR A 649 6.28 -11.16 -0.56
CA THR A 649 5.02 -11.23 -1.32
C THR A 649 4.28 -12.55 -1.09
N GLN A 650 2.98 -12.46 -0.85
CA GLN A 650 2.06 -13.58 -0.71
C GLN A 650 0.99 -13.49 -1.79
N LEU A 651 0.78 -14.60 -2.50
CA LEU A 651 -0.19 -14.68 -3.58
C LEU A 651 -0.78 -16.08 -3.68
N LYS A 652 -1.96 -16.19 -4.29
CA LYS A 652 -2.48 -17.45 -4.81
C LYS A 652 -2.15 -17.53 -6.30
N ILE A 653 -1.78 -18.70 -6.80
CA ILE A 653 -1.52 -18.91 -8.22
C ILE A 653 -2.13 -20.24 -8.69
N ARG A 654 -2.57 -20.27 -9.94
CA ARG A 654 -2.84 -21.48 -10.72
C ARG A 654 -2.36 -21.28 -12.16
N TYR A 655 -2.07 -22.36 -12.86
CA TYR A 655 -1.57 -22.32 -14.22
C TYR A 655 -2.13 -23.47 -15.05
N LYS A 656 -2.20 -23.27 -16.38
CA LYS A 656 -2.56 -24.29 -17.37
C LYS A 656 -1.60 -24.15 -18.57
N PRO A 657 -0.71 -25.14 -18.82
CA PRO A 657 0.07 -25.18 -20.05
C PRO A 657 -0.84 -25.25 -21.28
N LEU A 658 -0.51 -24.53 -22.34
CA LEU A 658 -1.33 -24.46 -23.55
C LEU A 658 -1.12 -25.69 -24.44
N PRO A 659 -2.19 -26.33 -24.93
CA PRO A 659 -2.11 -27.40 -25.91
C PRO A 659 -1.69 -26.86 -27.29
N VAL A 660 -0.57 -27.35 -27.82
CA VAL A 660 -0.02 -26.80 -29.09
C VAL A 660 -0.84 -27.22 -30.32
N ALA A 661 -1.50 -28.38 -30.26
CA ALA A 661 -2.24 -28.93 -31.40
C ALA A 661 -3.60 -28.24 -31.67
N THR A 662 -4.09 -27.39 -30.77
CA THR A 662 -5.43 -26.80 -30.86
C THR A 662 -5.37 -25.29 -31.06
N GLN A 663 -5.96 -24.81 -32.15
CA GLN A 663 -6.06 -23.39 -32.51
C GLN A 663 -7.01 -22.57 -31.60
N GLN A 664 -7.47 -23.12 -30.46
CA GLN A 664 -8.65 -22.62 -29.74
C GLN A 664 -8.37 -21.88 -28.43
N GLU A 665 -7.17 -21.95 -27.86
CA GLU A 665 -6.85 -21.31 -26.57
C GLU A 665 -5.76 -20.24 -26.75
N GLU A 666 -6.13 -18.96 -26.58
CA GLU A 666 -5.18 -17.84 -26.55
C GLU A 666 -4.44 -17.79 -25.20
N GLU A 667 -3.21 -17.26 -25.21
CA GLU A 667 -2.47 -16.94 -23.99
C GLU A 667 -3.24 -15.90 -23.17
N THR A 668 -3.76 -16.34 -22.02
CA THR A 668 -4.51 -15.49 -21.10
C THR A 668 -3.77 -15.33 -19.79
N PHE A 669 -3.70 -14.08 -19.32
CA PHE A 669 -3.15 -13.74 -18.02
C PHE A 669 -4.20 -13.03 -17.18
N TYR A 670 -4.62 -13.68 -16.11
CA TYR A 670 -5.56 -13.10 -15.16
C TYR A 670 -4.85 -12.68 -13.89
N ALA A 671 -5.00 -11.41 -13.51
CA ALA A 671 -4.54 -10.91 -12.24
C ALA A 671 -5.68 -10.34 -11.42
N ALA A 672 -5.65 -10.66 -10.13
CA ALA A 672 -6.53 -10.09 -9.14
C ALA A 672 -5.74 -9.65 -7.90
N TYR A 673 -6.26 -8.63 -7.21
CA TYR A 673 -5.82 -8.22 -5.90
C TYR A 673 -6.96 -8.50 -4.93
N ARG A 674 -6.79 -9.51 -4.08
CA ARG A 674 -7.77 -9.96 -3.09
C ARG A 674 -9.15 -10.24 -3.69
N GLY A 675 -9.15 -10.89 -4.85
CA GLY A 675 -10.35 -11.26 -5.60
C GLY A 675 -10.85 -10.20 -6.58
N GLN A 676 -10.24 -9.01 -6.63
CA GLN A 676 -10.62 -7.94 -7.57
C GLN A 676 -9.71 -7.94 -8.78
N HIS A 677 -10.26 -8.11 -9.98
CA HIS A 677 -9.50 -8.07 -11.22
C HIS A 677 -8.84 -6.69 -11.44
N PHE A 678 -7.63 -6.69 -12.00
CA PHE A 678 -6.95 -5.50 -12.49
C PHE A 678 -6.16 -5.83 -13.77
N ASP A 679 -6.01 -4.82 -14.64
CA ASP A 679 -5.24 -4.91 -15.86
C ASP A 679 -3.73 -4.85 -15.58
N THR A 680 -2.96 -5.67 -16.29
CA THR A 680 -1.52 -5.85 -16.12
C THR A 680 -0.70 -5.24 -17.25
N ASP A 681 -1.33 -4.52 -18.19
CA ASP A 681 -0.71 -3.98 -19.40
C ASP A 681 0.02 -5.06 -20.22
N SER A 682 -0.65 -6.20 -20.48
CA SER A 682 -0.13 -7.29 -21.33
C SER A 682 1.08 -8.04 -20.76
N ILE A 683 1.01 -8.50 -19.50
CA ILE A 683 1.97 -9.51 -19.01
C ILE A 683 1.54 -10.88 -19.54
N SER A 684 2.45 -11.61 -20.19
CA SER A 684 2.24 -13.01 -20.59
C SER A 684 3.48 -13.87 -20.28
N PHE A 685 3.27 -15.18 -20.30
CA PHE A 685 4.29 -16.20 -20.10
C PHE A 685 4.17 -17.24 -21.23
N PRO A 686 5.30 -17.72 -21.81
CA PRO A 686 5.26 -18.60 -22.98
C PRO A 686 4.49 -19.89 -22.74
N LEU A 687 3.50 -20.17 -23.59
CA LEU A 687 2.73 -21.43 -23.63
C LEU A 687 2.06 -21.81 -22.29
N VAL A 688 1.67 -20.82 -21.49
CA VAL A 688 1.01 -21.07 -20.21
C VAL A 688 0.02 -19.97 -19.87
N ASN A 689 -1.22 -20.37 -19.59
CA ASN A 689 -2.21 -19.50 -18.96
C ASN A 689 -1.91 -19.44 -17.47
N VAL A 690 -1.80 -18.22 -16.93
CA VAL A 690 -1.49 -18.00 -15.51
C VAL A 690 -2.58 -17.13 -14.91
N GLU A 691 -3.10 -17.59 -13.79
CA GLU A 691 -4.00 -16.79 -12.97
C GLU A 691 -3.37 -16.56 -11.60
N VAL A 692 -3.37 -15.30 -11.17
CA VAL A 692 -2.78 -14.87 -9.91
C VAL A 692 -3.75 -14.02 -9.10
N ASN A 693 -3.80 -14.26 -7.79
CA ASN A 693 -4.52 -13.42 -6.84
C ASN A 693 -3.53 -12.93 -5.75
N LEU A 694 -3.10 -11.68 -5.82
CA LEU A 694 -2.25 -11.04 -4.81
C LEU A 694 -3.02 -10.87 -3.51
N VAL A 695 -2.41 -11.27 -2.39
CA VAL A 695 -3.04 -11.15 -1.07
C VAL A 695 -2.19 -10.34 -0.06
N SER A 696 -0.91 -10.09 -0.33
CA SER A 696 -0.04 -9.25 0.50
C SER A 696 0.11 -7.81 0.01
N GLY A 697 0.46 -6.91 0.94
CA GLY A 697 0.73 -5.51 0.63
C GLY A 697 -0.55 -4.69 0.47
N GLY A 698 -0.43 -3.38 0.64
CA GLY A 698 -1.56 -2.46 0.44
C GLY A 698 -1.86 -2.24 -1.04
N ALA A 699 -3.10 -1.89 -1.38
CA ALA A 699 -3.49 -1.63 -2.76
C ALA A 699 -2.56 -0.60 -3.45
N GLY A 700 -2.19 0.48 -2.77
CA GLY A 700 -1.28 1.51 -3.32
C GLY A 700 0.18 1.10 -3.47
N THR A 701 0.56 -0.10 -3.03
CA THR A 701 1.88 -0.68 -3.35
C THR A 701 1.90 -1.26 -4.76
N TRP A 702 0.77 -1.82 -5.21
CA TRP A 702 0.68 -2.56 -6.47
C TRP A 702 -0.07 -1.79 -7.55
N LEU A 703 -1.22 -1.21 -7.19
CA LEU A 703 -2.21 -0.67 -8.11
C LEU A 703 -2.20 0.85 -8.13
N ASP A 704 -2.71 1.41 -9.22
CA ASP A 704 -3.03 2.83 -9.30
C ASP A 704 -4.23 3.19 -8.39
N PHE A 705 -4.49 4.48 -8.22
CA PHE A 705 -5.47 5.00 -7.26
C PHE A 705 -6.90 4.47 -7.49
N ASN A 706 -7.26 4.23 -8.75
CA ASN A 706 -8.55 3.67 -9.16
C ASN A 706 -8.65 2.14 -8.96
N ARG A 707 -7.52 1.48 -8.68
CA ARG A 707 -7.35 0.02 -8.52
C ARG A 707 -7.67 -0.83 -9.76
N ASP A 708 -7.81 -0.21 -10.92
CA ASP A 708 -8.17 -0.92 -12.16
C ASP A 708 -6.93 -1.40 -12.91
N THR A 709 -5.78 -0.76 -12.69
CA THR A 709 -4.51 -1.03 -13.39
C THR A 709 -3.34 -1.26 -12.44
N LEU A 710 -2.40 -2.10 -12.85
CA LEU A 710 -1.11 -2.28 -12.20
C LEU A 710 -0.28 -1.00 -12.34
N SER A 711 0.23 -0.48 -11.23
CA SER A 711 1.03 0.75 -11.25
C SER A 711 2.36 0.54 -11.98
N LYS A 712 2.79 1.55 -12.73
CA LYS A 712 4.06 1.51 -13.49
C LYS A 712 5.26 1.16 -12.63
N LYS A 713 5.27 1.60 -11.37
CA LYS A 713 6.37 1.34 -10.42
C LYS A 713 6.40 -0.10 -9.93
N ALA A 714 5.26 -0.79 -9.90
CA ALA A 714 5.14 -2.15 -9.38
C ALA A 714 5.32 -3.23 -10.45
N ARG A 715 5.24 -2.88 -11.74
CA ARG A 715 5.19 -3.83 -12.86
C ARG A 715 6.31 -4.89 -12.85
N GLU A 716 7.57 -4.46 -12.73
CA GLU A 716 8.71 -5.38 -12.71
C GLU A 716 8.76 -6.25 -11.46
N ALA A 717 8.36 -5.70 -10.31
CA ALA A 717 8.30 -6.46 -9.06
C ALA A 717 7.19 -7.52 -9.12
N PHE A 718 6.02 -7.15 -9.64
CA PHE A 718 4.89 -8.06 -9.82
C PHE A 718 5.22 -9.19 -10.79
N ARG A 719 5.76 -8.88 -11.99
CA ARG A 719 6.17 -9.90 -12.98
C ARG A 719 7.15 -10.91 -12.39
N ARG A 720 8.14 -10.46 -11.63
CA ARG A 720 9.11 -11.33 -10.95
C ARG A 720 8.45 -12.21 -9.89
N ALA A 721 7.54 -11.65 -9.08
CA ALA A 721 6.83 -12.41 -8.06
C ALA A 721 5.96 -13.52 -8.67
N VAL A 722 5.26 -13.22 -9.77
CA VAL A 722 4.44 -14.22 -10.48
C VAL A 722 5.31 -15.33 -11.07
N LEU A 723 6.42 -14.97 -11.74
CA LEU A 723 7.34 -15.95 -12.32
C LEU A 723 7.94 -16.88 -11.25
N GLU A 724 8.34 -16.34 -10.11
CA GLU A 724 8.89 -17.11 -8.99
C GLU A 724 7.85 -18.06 -8.39
N ALA A 725 6.62 -17.56 -8.20
CA ALA A 725 5.51 -18.38 -7.71
C ALA A 725 5.13 -19.48 -8.71
N LEU A 726 5.16 -19.20 -10.02
CA LEU A 726 4.92 -20.17 -11.07
C LEU A 726 5.98 -21.27 -11.02
N TYR A 727 7.27 -20.92 -10.91
CA TYR A 727 8.36 -21.89 -10.78
C TYR A 727 8.14 -22.83 -9.58
N HIS A 728 7.87 -22.27 -8.40
CA HIS A 728 7.65 -23.09 -7.19
C HIS A 728 6.42 -23.98 -7.29
N THR A 729 5.38 -23.52 -7.97
CA THR A 729 4.16 -24.30 -8.19
C THR A 729 4.45 -25.50 -9.10
N VAL A 730 5.11 -25.27 -10.23
CA VAL A 730 5.54 -26.31 -11.18
C VAL A 730 6.51 -27.30 -10.51
N GLU A 731 7.49 -26.81 -9.76
CA GLU A 731 8.47 -27.64 -9.04
C GLU A 731 7.80 -28.59 -8.04
N PHE A 732 6.85 -28.08 -7.26
CA PHE A 732 6.07 -28.89 -6.32
C PHE A 732 5.22 -29.94 -7.04
N ASP A 733 4.53 -29.57 -8.13
CA ASP A 733 3.68 -30.52 -8.87
C ASP A 733 4.51 -31.68 -9.44
N LEU A 734 5.71 -31.37 -9.94
CA LEU A 734 6.65 -32.39 -10.43
C LEU A 734 7.22 -33.26 -9.30
N ALA A 735 7.35 -32.74 -8.08
CA ALA A 735 7.82 -33.50 -6.92
C ALA A 735 6.78 -34.53 -6.40
N GLN A 736 5.48 -34.27 -6.60
CA GLN A 736 4.39 -35.21 -6.23
C GLN A 736 4.28 -36.43 -7.17
N GLY A 737 5.12 -36.47 -8.22
CA GLY A 737 5.29 -37.58 -9.16
C GLY A 737 4.60 -37.33 -10.51
N LEU A 738 5.30 -37.64 -11.60
CA LEU A 738 4.87 -37.59 -13.01
C LEU A 738 3.72 -38.59 -13.31
N LYS A 739 2.59 -38.43 -12.66
CA LYS A 739 1.41 -39.29 -12.85
C LYS A 739 0.54 -38.70 -13.96
N GLU A 740 -0.05 -39.55 -14.79
CA GLU A 740 -1.07 -39.15 -15.78
C GLU A 740 -2.20 -38.29 -15.18
N GLN A 741 -2.43 -38.40 -13.86
CA GLN A 741 -3.36 -37.55 -13.12
C GLN A 741 -3.04 -36.05 -13.21
N LEU A 742 -1.76 -35.64 -13.19
CA LEU A 742 -1.40 -34.21 -13.28
C LEU A 742 -1.81 -33.64 -14.64
N PHE A 743 -1.46 -34.31 -15.72
CA PHE A 743 -1.79 -33.88 -17.09
C PHE A 743 -3.31 -33.85 -17.32
N LYS A 744 -4.05 -34.82 -16.75
CA LYS A 744 -5.52 -34.82 -16.75
C LYS A 744 -6.12 -33.65 -15.94
N GLN A 745 -5.49 -33.26 -14.83
CA GLN A 745 -5.94 -32.13 -14.02
C GLN A 745 -5.70 -30.79 -14.72
N LEU A 746 -4.58 -30.67 -15.42
CA LEU A 746 -4.19 -29.47 -16.17
C LEU A 746 -4.79 -29.42 -17.58
N ASP A 747 -5.52 -30.45 -18.01
CA ASP A 747 -6.11 -30.54 -19.34
C ASP A 747 -5.07 -30.35 -20.45
N CYS A 748 -3.93 -31.04 -20.32
CA CYS A 748 -2.85 -31.03 -21.30
C CYS A 748 -2.27 -32.44 -21.48
N THR A 749 -1.45 -32.67 -22.51
CA THR A 749 -0.70 -33.92 -22.67
C THR A 749 0.69 -33.82 -22.02
N LYS A 750 1.32 -34.99 -21.81
CA LYS A 750 2.73 -35.04 -21.39
C LYS A 750 3.66 -34.32 -22.38
N ILE A 751 3.32 -34.34 -23.67
CA ILE A 751 4.07 -33.67 -24.74
C ILE A 751 3.92 -32.16 -24.61
N ASP A 752 2.69 -31.65 -24.47
CA ASP A 752 2.43 -30.21 -24.27
C ASP A 752 3.18 -29.67 -23.05
N TYR A 753 3.13 -30.41 -21.93
CA TYR A 753 3.85 -30.03 -20.72
C TYR A 753 5.37 -30.01 -20.92
N SER A 754 5.91 -30.95 -21.70
CA SER A 754 7.34 -30.97 -22.05
C SER A 754 7.74 -29.78 -22.94
N ILE A 755 6.87 -29.35 -23.86
CA ILE A 755 7.10 -28.19 -24.72
C ILE A 755 7.07 -26.91 -23.88
N PHE A 756 6.07 -26.76 -23.01
CA PHE A 756 5.96 -25.65 -22.06
C PHE A 756 7.26 -25.49 -21.23
N LEU A 757 7.76 -26.56 -20.62
CA LEU A 757 8.99 -26.48 -19.81
C LEU A 757 10.22 -26.06 -20.63
N LYS A 758 10.29 -26.51 -21.89
CA LYS A 758 11.39 -26.16 -22.81
C LYS A 758 11.34 -24.69 -23.23
N GLU A 759 10.16 -24.13 -23.45
CA GLU A 759 10.02 -22.70 -23.70
C GLU A 759 10.32 -21.87 -22.44
N MET A 760 9.86 -22.31 -21.27
CA MET A 760 10.24 -21.63 -20.01
C MET A 760 11.75 -21.66 -19.75
N GLU A 761 12.44 -22.77 -20.06
CA GLU A 761 13.91 -22.87 -20.03
C GLU A 761 14.57 -21.86 -20.95
N ALA A 762 14.06 -21.67 -22.17
CA ALA A 762 14.65 -20.75 -23.14
C ALA A 762 14.49 -19.28 -22.74
N TYR A 763 13.31 -18.90 -22.25
CA TYR A 763 13.02 -17.52 -21.87
C TYR A 763 13.60 -17.14 -20.49
N TYR A 764 13.68 -18.08 -19.54
CA TYR A 764 14.04 -17.79 -18.14
C TYR A 764 15.28 -18.52 -17.63
N GLY A 765 15.94 -19.33 -18.47
CA GLY A 765 17.28 -19.85 -18.23
C GLY A 765 17.37 -21.14 -17.42
N PRO A 766 18.59 -21.46 -16.92
CA PRO A 766 18.96 -22.82 -16.47
C PRO A 766 18.13 -23.39 -15.32
N ARG A 767 17.53 -22.54 -14.48
CA ARG A 767 16.71 -22.99 -13.35
C ARG A 767 15.49 -23.78 -13.83
N TRP A 768 14.84 -23.32 -14.89
CA TRP A 768 13.76 -24.03 -15.56
C TRP A 768 14.26 -25.27 -16.32
N GLY A 769 15.50 -25.23 -16.80
CA GLY A 769 16.18 -26.38 -17.41
C GLY A 769 16.26 -27.62 -16.51
N VAL A 770 16.44 -27.43 -15.20
CA VAL A 770 16.41 -28.55 -14.22
C VAL A 770 15.04 -29.24 -14.19
N LEU A 771 13.94 -28.51 -14.39
CA LEU A 771 12.60 -29.07 -14.45
C LEU A 771 12.33 -29.72 -15.81
N SER A 772 12.75 -29.07 -16.89
CA SER A 772 12.70 -29.54 -18.28
C SER A 772 13.41 -30.90 -18.46
N GLU A 773 14.59 -31.07 -17.87
CA GLU A 773 15.40 -32.31 -17.97
C GLU A 773 14.68 -33.56 -17.42
N LYS A 774 13.70 -33.40 -16.52
CA LYS A 774 12.88 -34.52 -16.03
C LYS A 774 12.04 -35.16 -17.14
N PHE A 775 11.79 -34.43 -18.23
CA PHE A 775 11.05 -34.91 -19.41
C PHE A 775 11.96 -35.26 -20.58
N ARG A 776 13.26 -34.94 -20.51
CA ARG A 776 14.22 -35.11 -21.61
C ARG A 776 13.63 -34.55 -22.92
N ASP A 777 13.69 -35.33 -24.00
CA ASP A 777 13.17 -35.00 -25.32
C ASP A 777 11.75 -35.52 -25.59
N THR A 778 10.92 -35.67 -24.55
CA THR A 778 9.53 -36.15 -24.73
C THR A 778 8.74 -35.29 -25.73
N TRP A 779 9.03 -33.99 -25.81
CA TRP A 779 8.43 -33.07 -26.76
C TRP A 779 8.63 -33.50 -28.23
N GLN A 780 9.73 -34.20 -28.58
CA GLN A 780 9.99 -34.68 -29.94
C GLN A 780 8.98 -35.75 -30.40
N GLY A 781 8.20 -36.33 -29.48
CA GLY A 781 7.09 -37.22 -29.79
C GLY A 781 5.86 -36.52 -30.38
N PHE A 782 5.85 -35.18 -30.43
CA PHE A 782 4.76 -34.41 -31.05
C PHE A 782 4.62 -34.76 -32.54
N ARG A 783 3.37 -34.72 -33.04
CA ARG A 783 3.02 -34.96 -34.44
C ARG A 783 2.44 -33.68 -35.03
N PRO A 784 3.28 -32.84 -35.68
CA PRO A 784 2.81 -31.64 -36.37
C PRO A 784 1.81 -31.96 -37.47
N GLY A 785 0.82 -31.08 -37.66
CA GLY A 785 -0.17 -31.17 -38.72
C GLY A 785 -0.99 -32.47 -38.71
N ARG A 786 -1.46 -32.87 -39.90
CA ARG A 786 -2.27 -34.10 -40.08
C ARG A 786 -1.45 -35.34 -40.43
N GLN A 787 -0.13 -35.30 -40.24
CA GLN A 787 0.78 -36.37 -40.63
C GLN A 787 1.04 -37.38 -39.49
N PRO A 788 1.38 -38.66 -39.82
CA PRO A 788 1.62 -39.69 -38.81
C PRO A 788 3.01 -39.61 -38.16
N ALA A 789 3.97 -38.89 -38.76
CA ALA A 789 5.37 -38.86 -38.34
C ALA A 789 5.61 -37.90 -37.15
N THR A 790 6.53 -38.27 -36.25
CA THR A 790 6.93 -37.45 -35.10
C THR A 790 8.18 -36.62 -35.41
N ILE A 791 8.43 -35.56 -34.64
CA ILE A 791 9.64 -34.72 -34.78
C ILE A 791 10.92 -35.56 -34.60
N GLU A 792 10.92 -36.50 -33.66
CA GLU A 792 12.04 -37.44 -33.39
C GLU A 792 12.46 -38.20 -34.66
N GLN A 793 11.50 -38.64 -35.48
CA GLN A 793 11.77 -39.37 -36.73
C GLN A 793 12.50 -38.50 -37.77
N PHE A 794 12.32 -37.18 -37.72
CA PHE A 794 13.04 -36.25 -38.60
C PHE A 794 14.42 -35.91 -38.03
N TYR A 795 14.56 -35.77 -36.71
CA TYR A 795 15.84 -35.50 -36.05
C TYR A 795 16.87 -36.61 -36.26
N SER A 796 16.40 -37.85 -36.48
CA SER A 796 17.29 -38.97 -36.81
C SER A 796 17.85 -38.94 -38.24
N ARG A 797 17.37 -38.05 -39.12
CA ARG A 797 17.81 -37.96 -40.52
C ARG A 797 19.00 -37.00 -40.65
N PRO A 798 20.00 -37.32 -41.49
CA PRO A 798 21.13 -36.42 -41.75
C PRO A 798 20.68 -35.12 -42.43
N THR A 799 19.63 -35.19 -43.24
CA THR A 799 19.00 -34.04 -43.90
C THR A 799 17.49 -34.19 -43.95
N TRP A 800 16.76 -33.09 -43.70
CA TRP A 800 15.30 -33.05 -43.79
C TRP A 800 14.79 -31.61 -43.97
N LYS A 801 13.49 -31.44 -44.27
CA LYS A 801 12.86 -30.15 -44.52
C LYS A 801 11.67 -29.93 -43.60
N LEU A 802 11.50 -28.72 -43.09
CA LEU A 802 10.32 -28.25 -42.37
C LEU A 802 9.52 -27.32 -43.28
N TRP A 803 8.24 -27.62 -43.46
CA TRP A 803 7.30 -26.88 -44.29
C TRP A 803 6.15 -26.36 -43.43
N VAL A 804 5.97 -25.03 -43.39
CA VAL A 804 4.81 -24.42 -42.74
C VAL A 804 3.65 -24.43 -43.73
N GLU A 805 2.54 -25.07 -43.35
CA GLU A 805 1.35 -25.15 -44.20
C GLU A 805 0.75 -23.76 -44.42
N ASP A 806 0.24 -23.52 -45.63
CA ASP A 806 -0.39 -22.26 -46.00
C ASP A 806 -1.69 -22.55 -46.76
N TYR A 807 -2.74 -21.79 -46.45
CA TYR A 807 -4.05 -21.86 -47.09
C TYR A 807 -4.04 -21.33 -48.54
N TYR A 808 -3.04 -20.54 -48.91
CA TYR A 808 -2.98 -19.83 -50.20
C TYR A 808 -2.26 -20.58 -51.33
N VAL A 809 -1.66 -21.72 -51.04
CA VAL A 809 -0.90 -22.52 -52.01
C VAL A 809 -1.33 -23.99 -51.89
N ASP A 810 -1.61 -24.64 -53.01
CA ASP A 810 -1.94 -26.07 -52.99
C ASP A 810 -0.74 -26.88 -52.51
N ALA A 811 -1.00 -27.94 -51.73
CA ALA A 811 0.05 -28.77 -51.15
C ALA A 811 0.95 -29.37 -52.25
N VAL A 812 2.17 -28.85 -52.37
CA VAL A 812 3.19 -29.45 -53.21
C VAL A 812 3.61 -30.76 -52.54
N ASP A 813 3.43 -31.89 -53.23
CA ASP A 813 3.62 -33.21 -52.65
C ASP A 813 5.10 -33.43 -52.26
N HIS A 814 5.39 -33.29 -50.97
CA HIS A 814 6.72 -33.43 -50.39
C HIS A 814 6.67 -34.49 -49.28
N LEU A 815 6.50 -35.75 -49.67
CA LEU A 815 6.49 -36.93 -48.78
C LEU A 815 7.70 -37.01 -47.83
N GLU A 816 8.76 -36.24 -48.07
CA GLU A 816 9.99 -36.19 -47.27
C GLU A 816 10.07 -35.01 -46.27
N SER A 817 9.08 -34.12 -46.20
CA SER A 817 9.11 -32.92 -45.34
C SER A 817 8.24 -33.06 -44.09
N LEU A 818 8.67 -32.46 -42.97
CA LEU A 818 7.85 -32.24 -41.78
C LEU A 818 6.88 -31.10 -42.06
N ARG A 819 5.59 -31.40 -42.19
CA ARG A 819 4.54 -30.39 -42.36
C ARG A 819 4.00 -29.94 -41.00
N ILE A 820 4.00 -28.64 -40.75
CA ILE A 820 3.52 -28.04 -39.51
C ILE A 820 2.49 -26.95 -39.82
N LEU A 821 1.42 -26.87 -39.04
CA LEU A 821 0.42 -25.82 -39.21
C LEU A 821 0.95 -24.47 -38.70
N PRO A 822 0.47 -23.32 -39.22
CA PRO A 822 0.96 -22.00 -38.82
C PRO A 822 0.97 -21.77 -37.30
N TYR A 823 -0.11 -22.12 -36.60
CA TYR A 823 -0.23 -21.93 -35.15
C TYR A 823 0.65 -22.90 -34.35
N GLU A 824 0.91 -24.10 -34.86
CA GLU A 824 1.88 -25.03 -34.25
C GLU A 824 3.29 -24.49 -34.42
N PHE A 825 3.60 -23.93 -35.60
CA PHE A 825 4.91 -23.34 -35.89
C PHE A 825 5.17 -22.09 -35.05
N GLU A 826 4.16 -21.25 -34.82
CA GLU A 826 4.24 -20.12 -33.90
C GLU A 826 4.57 -20.56 -32.46
N ALA A 827 3.98 -21.66 -32.01
CA ALA A 827 4.20 -22.18 -30.66
C ALA A 827 5.53 -22.93 -30.46
N MET A 828 6.03 -23.66 -31.46
CA MET A 828 7.21 -24.54 -31.29
C MET A 828 8.30 -24.43 -32.36
N GLY A 829 8.18 -23.55 -33.35
CA GLY A 829 9.18 -23.37 -34.41
C GLY A 829 10.56 -23.03 -33.85
N ASP A 830 10.62 -22.07 -32.93
CA ASP A 830 11.85 -21.69 -32.24
C ASP A 830 12.44 -22.85 -31.41
N LEU A 831 11.58 -23.66 -30.77
CA LEU A 831 12.03 -24.83 -30.02
C LEU A 831 12.74 -25.82 -30.94
N ILE A 832 12.12 -26.14 -32.08
CA ILE A 832 12.68 -27.04 -33.09
C ILE A 832 14.04 -26.52 -33.55
N PHE A 833 14.13 -25.24 -33.91
CA PHE A 833 15.38 -24.69 -34.46
C PHE A 833 16.50 -24.70 -33.41
N ARG A 834 16.17 -24.24 -32.20
CA ARG A 834 17.09 -24.14 -31.08
C ARG A 834 17.65 -25.50 -30.68
N GLU A 835 16.81 -26.54 -30.56
CA GLU A 835 17.26 -27.88 -30.16
C GLU A 835 18.10 -28.57 -31.25
N TRP A 836 17.82 -28.32 -32.54
CA TRP A 836 18.68 -28.81 -33.62
C TRP A 836 20.06 -28.14 -33.61
N LEU A 837 20.09 -26.81 -33.47
CA LEU A 837 21.32 -26.02 -33.47
C LEU A 837 22.18 -26.20 -32.21
N LYS A 838 21.66 -26.81 -31.13
CA LYS A 838 22.45 -27.15 -29.94
C LYS A 838 23.56 -28.16 -30.24
N VAL A 839 23.38 -29.01 -31.24
CA VAL A 839 24.37 -30.03 -31.61
C VAL A 839 25.46 -29.39 -32.47
N PRO A 840 26.74 -29.44 -32.06
CA PRO A 840 27.83 -28.88 -32.85
C PRO A 840 27.90 -29.50 -34.25
N GLY A 841 27.96 -28.66 -35.29
CA GLY A 841 28.02 -29.08 -36.69
C GLY A 841 26.67 -29.05 -37.42
N HIS A 842 25.56 -29.17 -36.68
CA HIS A 842 24.22 -29.05 -37.25
C HIS A 842 23.95 -27.62 -37.72
N SER A 843 23.24 -27.49 -38.83
CA SER A 843 22.84 -26.20 -39.40
C SER A 843 21.41 -26.23 -39.94
N ILE A 844 20.84 -25.04 -40.10
CA ILE A 844 19.53 -24.80 -40.69
C ILE A 844 19.71 -23.76 -41.78
N SER A 845 19.18 -24.01 -42.97
CA SER A 845 19.17 -23.07 -44.10
C SER A 845 17.73 -22.79 -44.50
N ALA A 846 17.29 -21.54 -44.43
CA ALA A 846 16.01 -21.16 -45.03
C ALA A 846 16.16 -21.12 -46.55
N LYS A 847 15.15 -21.64 -47.24
CA LYS A 847 15.07 -21.78 -48.69
C LYS A 847 13.71 -21.26 -49.16
N VAL A 848 13.71 -20.48 -50.24
CA VAL A 848 12.49 -20.04 -50.90
C VAL A 848 12.19 -20.94 -52.10
N ILE A 849 10.92 -21.31 -52.26
CA ILE A 849 10.39 -21.95 -53.45
C ILE A 849 9.22 -21.12 -53.97
N TYR A 850 9.12 -20.99 -55.30
CA TYR A 850 8.04 -20.23 -55.94
C TYR A 850 7.00 -21.21 -56.47
N CYS A 851 5.82 -21.20 -55.86
CA CYS A 851 4.73 -22.13 -56.17
C CYS A 851 3.55 -21.40 -56.80
N PRO A 852 2.77 -22.04 -57.69
CA PRO A 852 1.52 -21.43 -58.17
C PRO A 852 0.52 -21.25 -57.00
N PRO A 853 -0.21 -20.11 -56.95
CA PRO A 853 -1.27 -19.90 -55.96
C PRO A 853 -2.39 -20.93 -56.11
N SER A 854 -3.04 -21.27 -54.99
CA SER A 854 -4.28 -22.06 -55.01
C SER A 854 -5.36 -21.35 -55.82
N GLU A 855 -6.25 -22.13 -56.44
CA GLU A 855 -7.34 -21.58 -57.28
C GLU A 855 -8.19 -20.57 -56.50
N HIS A 856 -8.50 -20.88 -55.23
CA HIS A 856 -9.23 -20.00 -54.33
C HIS A 856 -8.52 -18.66 -54.08
N TYR A 857 -7.20 -18.69 -53.86
CA TYR A 857 -6.45 -17.46 -53.63
C TYR A 857 -6.31 -16.64 -54.91
N ARG A 858 -6.08 -17.31 -56.05
CA ARG A 858 -6.02 -16.67 -57.38
C ARG A 858 -7.29 -15.88 -57.68
N ASP A 859 -8.46 -16.48 -57.41
CA ASP A 859 -9.76 -15.84 -57.60
C ASP A 859 -10.01 -14.67 -56.63
N MET A 860 -9.56 -14.80 -55.37
CA MET A 860 -9.79 -13.80 -54.33
C MET A 860 -9.10 -12.46 -54.61
N ILE A 861 -7.91 -12.48 -55.20
CA ILE A 861 -7.08 -11.28 -55.43
C ILE A 861 -6.84 -10.97 -56.92
N GLY A 862 -7.38 -11.76 -57.84
CA GLY A 862 -7.35 -11.49 -59.28
C GLY A 862 -5.95 -11.59 -59.90
N LEU A 863 -5.18 -12.62 -59.53
CA LEU A 863 -3.84 -12.85 -60.08
C LEU A 863 -3.89 -13.38 -61.51
N GLU A 864 -2.90 -13.00 -62.34
CA GLU A 864 -2.77 -13.46 -63.73
C GLU A 864 -2.36 -14.95 -63.80
N ASP A 865 -2.73 -15.63 -64.89
CA ASP A 865 -2.31 -17.02 -65.13
C ASP A 865 -0.78 -17.10 -65.30
N GLY A 866 -0.13 -17.87 -64.42
CA GLY A 866 1.33 -18.01 -64.38
C GLY A 866 2.02 -17.25 -63.23
N SER A 867 1.29 -16.48 -62.43
CA SER A 867 1.82 -15.90 -61.19
C SER A 867 2.31 -17.01 -60.23
N THR A 868 3.42 -16.76 -59.55
CA THR A 868 3.95 -17.64 -58.49
C THR A 868 4.04 -16.87 -57.18
N ILE A 869 4.01 -17.61 -56.08
CA ILE A 869 4.12 -17.08 -54.74
C ILE A 869 5.34 -17.70 -54.08
N GLY A 870 6.24 -16.85 -53.58
CA GLY A 870 7.37 -17.28 -52.77
C GLY A 870 6.91 -17.86 -51.43
N ARG A 871 7.38 -19.06 -51.11
CA ARG A 871 7.16 -19.75 -49.84
C ARG A 871 8.47 -20.24 -49.26
N ILE A 872 8.64 -20.03 -47.96
CA ILE A 872 9.82 -20.44 -47.24
C ILE A 872 9.63 -21.84 -46.67
N TYR A 873 10.69 -22.63 -46.79
CA TYR A 873 10.88 -23.84 -46.02
C TYR A 873 12.26 -23.83 -45.38
N PHE A 874 12.42 -24.62 -44.33
CA PHE A 874 13.67 -24.69 -43.58
C PHE A 874 14.32 -26.04 -43.82
N GLN A 875 15.54 -26.05 -44.34
CA GLN A 875 16.33 -27.26 -44.56
C GLN A 875 17.28 -27.47 -43.38
N PHE A 876 17.19 -28.64 -42.77
CA PHE A 876 18.03 -29.07 -41.65
C PHE A 876 19.10 -30.01 -42.17
N ALA A 877 20.35 -29.84 -41.72
CA ALA A 877 21.47 -30.72 -42.08
C ALA A 877 22.45 -30.90 -40.91
N THR A 878 23.07 -32.08 -40.84
CA THR A 878 24.15 -32.37 -39.88
C THR A 878 25.49 -31.74 -40.29
N ASP A 879 25.59 -31.31 -41.55
CA ASP A 879 26.71 -30.54 -42.08
C ASP A 879 26.36 -29.05 -42.13
N TYR A 880 27.37 -28.19 -42.17
CA TYR A 880 27.17 -26.75 -42.26
C TYR A 880 26.58 -26.31 -43.60
N GLN A 881 25.49 -25.55 -43.54
CA GLN A 881 24.87 -24.82 -44.63
C GLN A 881 24.77 -23.35 -44.22
N GLU A 882 24.85 -22.44 -45.19
CA GLU A 882 24.61 -21.02 -44.90
C GLU A 882 23.15 -20.81 -44.44
N PRO A 883 22.90 -20.04 -43.36
CA PRO A 883 21.55 -19.88 -42.81
C PRO A 883 20.55 -19.31 -43.82
N LEU A 884 21.04 -18.45 -44.71
CA LEU A 884 20.28 -17.82 -45.78
C LEU A 884 21.09 -17.89 -47.07
N ASP A 885 20.50 -18.41 -48.14
CA ASP A 885 21.03 -18.15 -49.48
C ASP A 885 20.55 -16.80 -50.01
N LYS A 886 21.09 -16.38 -51.16
CA LYS A 886 20.77 -15.08 -51.76
C LYS A 886 19.27 -14.91 -52.05
N GLU A 887 18.59 -15.97 -52.51
CA GLU A 887 17.16 -15.92 -52.82
C GLU A 887 16.30 -15.79 -51.56
N SER A 888 16.64 -16.52 -50.49
CA SER A 888 15.90 -16.46 -49.22
C SER A 888 16.17 -15.15 -48.46
N LEU A 889 17.42 -14.65 -48.52
CA LEU A 889 17.75 -13.34 -47.99
C LEU A 889 16.99 -12.22 -48.72
N ALA A 890 16.92 -12.27 -50.05
CA ALA A 890 16.11 -11.34 -50.84
C ALA A 890 14.62 -11.38 -50.44
N TYR A 891 14.05 -12.58 -50.22
CA TYR A 891 12.68 -12.74 -49.76
C TYR A 891 12.43 -12.03 -48.41
N PHE A 892 13.24 -12.29 -47.39
CA PHE A 892 13.03 -11.70 -46.06
C PHE A 892 13.29 -10.19 -46.05
N LEU A 893 14.28 -9.71 -46.80
CA LEU A 893 14.53 -8.27 -46.96
C LEU A 893 13.35 -7.58 -47.68
N ASN A 894 12.73 -8.22 -48.68
CA ASN A 894 11.52 -7.69 -49.33
C ASN A 894 10.33 -7.67 -48.37
N LYS A 895 10.14 -8.72 -47.56
CA LYS A 895 9.11 -8.78 -46.51
C LYS A 895 9.30 -7.67 -45.48
N ALA A 896 10.53 -7.46 -45.00
CA ALA A 896 10.89 -6.40 -44.06
C ALA A 896 10.58 -5.00 -44.62
N LEU A 897 10.89 -4.76 -45.90
CA LEU A 897 10.62 -3.49 -46.60
C LEU A 897 9.13 -3.14 -46.65
N HIS A 898 8.25 -4.13 -46.75
CA HIS A 898 6.79 -3.94 -46.87
C HIS A 898 6.03 -4.16 -45.55
N SER A 899 6.73 -4.35 -44.43
CA SER A 899 6.10 -4.53 -43.13
C SER A 899 5.46 -3.23 -42.62
N SER A 900 4.31 -3.32 -41.97
CA SER A 900 3.50 -2.19 -41.47
C SER A 900 4.08 -1.48 -40.22
N GLY A 901 5.36 -1.72 -39.89
CA GLY A 901 5.96 -1.44 -38.57
C GLY A 901 6.78 -0.14 -38.42
N GLY A 902 6.71 0.81 -39.34
CA GLY A 902 7.55 2.03 -39.28
C GLY A 902 9.06 1.75 -39.40
N ASN A 903 9.92 2.71 -39.01
CA ASN A 903 11.38 2.60 -39.16
C ASN A 903 11.98 1.48 -38.31
N SER A 904 12.39 0.39 -38.96
CA SER A 904 12.80 -0.86 -38.29
C SER A 904 14.24 -1.26 -38.62
N ARG A 905 14.91 -1.87 -37.64
CA ARG A 905 16.23 -2.51 -37.78
C ARG A 905 16.11 -3.97 -37.42
N TYR A 906 16.95 -4.77 -38.05
CA TYR A 906 16.91 -6.22 -37.94
C TYR A 906 18.26 -6.78 -37.51
N TYR A 907 18.25 -8.00 -37.00
CA TYR A 907 19.45 -8.82 -36.87
C TYR A 907 19.25 -10.14 -37.63
N MET A 908 20.34 -10.71 -38.13
CA MET A 908 20.40 -12.04 -38.75
C MET A 908 21.86 -12.45 -38.97
N ASN A 909 22.15 -13.74 -39.08
CA ASN A 909 23.45 -14.19 -39.59
C ASN A 909 23.30 -14.64 -41.06
N PRO A 910 23.82 -13.87 -42.04
CA PRO A 910 23.74 -14.24 -43.44
C PRO A 910 24.78 -15.31 -43.83
N GLY A 911 25.75 -15.61 -42.97
CA GLY A 911 26.70 -16.69 -43.20
C GLY A 911 28.07 -16.52 -42.53
N LYS A 912 28.91 -17.55 -42.66
CA LYS A 912 30.22 -17.65 -42.00
C LYS A 912 31.15 -16.47 -42.28
N ALA A 913 31.03 -15.84 -43.44
CA ALA A 913 31.83 -14.67 -43.83
C ALA A 913 31.70 -13.50 -42.84
N PHE A 914 30.59 -13.42 -42.09
CA PHE A 914 30.28 -12.32 -41.19
C PHE A 914 30.28 -12.70 -39.70
N GLU A 915 30.75 -13.92 -39.35
CA GLU A 915 30.76 -14.45 -37.98
C GLU A 915 31.56 -13.58 -37.00
N ARG A 916 32.56 -12.82 -37.47
CA ARG A 916 33.29 -11.85 -36.63
C ARG A 916 32.40 -10.74 -36.07
N LEU A 917 31.26 -10.45 -36.72
CA LEU A 917 30.26 -9.48 -36.27
C LEU A 917 29.22 -10.07 -35.32
N SER A 918 29.36 -11.35 -34.93
CA SER A 918 28.42 -12.01 -34.02
C SER A 918 28.43 -11.37 -32.63
N LEU A 919 27.25 -11.00 -32.16
CA LEU A 919 27.03 -10.46 -30.83
C LEU A 919 27.12 -11.55 -29.76
N ARG A 920 27.57 -11.18 -28.56
CA ARG A 920 27.51 -12.08 -27.40
C ARG A 920 26.07 -12.45 -27.08
N ALA A 921 25.88 -13.63 -26.49
CA ALA A 921 24.55 -14.15 -26.14
C ALA A 921 23.82 -13.28 -25.09
N ASP A 922 24.55 -12.58 -24.22
CA ASP A 922 24.02 -11.73 -23.14
C ASP A 922 23.51 -10.35 -23.61
N VAL A 923 23.68 -10.00 -24.88
CA VAL A 923 23.24 -8.72 -25.43
C VAL A 923 21.72 -8.75 -25.65
N ASP A 924 21.00 -7.87 -24.94
CA ASP A 924 19.57 -7.64 -25.14
C ASP A 924 19.32 -6.86 -26.45
N LEU A 925 18.44 -7.37 -27.30
CA LEU A 925 18.13 -6.84 -28.62
C LEU A 925 16.68 -6.38 -28.66
N ARG A 926 16.47 -5.06 -28.80
CA ARG A 926 15.15 -4.48 -29.08
C ARG A 926 14.89 -4.37 -30.58
N LEU A 927 15.25 -5.42 -31.33
CA LEU A 927 15.24 -5.48 -32.78
C LEU A 927 14.52 -6.76 -33.24
N PHE A 928 13.98 -6.75 -34.45
CA PHE A 928 13.35 -7.94 -35.01
C PHE A 928 14.39 -8.86 -35.66
N ASN A 929 14.19 -10.17 -35.58
CA ASN A 929 14.94 -11.11 -36.41
C ASN A 929 14.43 -10.98 -37.85
N LEU A 930 15.34 -10.81 -38.82
CA LEU A 930 14.97 -10.68 -40.23
C LEU A 930 14.25 -11.94 -40.76
N ALA A 931 14.67 -13.12 -40.30
CA ALA A 931 14.11 -14.41 -40.68
C ALA A 931 12.96 -14.87 -39.79
N GLU A 932 12.48 -14.00 -38.88
CA GLU A 932 11.45 -14.27 -37.85
C GLU A 932 11.86 -15.29 -36.78
N HIS A 933 12.81 -16.18 -37.09
CA HIS A 933 13.33 -17.23 -36.23
C HIS A 933 14.86 -17.32 -36.28
N ASP A 934 15.50 -17.76 -35.19
CA ASP A 934 16.95 -17.88 -35.12
C ASP A 934 17.45 -19.12 -35.89
N LEU A 935 17.96 -18.91 -37.10
CA LEU A 935 18.53 -19.97 -37.97
C LEU A 935 19.99 -20.31 -37.64
N SER A 936 20.63 -19.57 -36.74
CA SER A 936 22.02 -19.80 -36.30
C SER A 936 22.22 -19.34 -34.86
N GLN A 937 23.24 -19.87 -34.17
CA GLN A 937 23.63 -19.41 -32.81
C GLN A 937 24.32 -18.03 -32.78
N ASP A 938 24.54 -17.45 -33.94
CA ASP A 938 25.23 -16.18 -34.15
C ASP A 938 24.22 -15.11 -34.53
N ARG A 939 24.28 -13.97 -33.83
CA ARG A 939 23.40 -12.82 -34.07
C ARG A 939 24.23 -11.67 -34.62
N VAL A 940 24.12 -11.40 -35.91
CA VAL A 940 24.80 -10.27 -36.57
C VAL A 940 23.79 -9.15 -36.80
N LEU A 941 24.16 -7.91 -36.47
CA LEU A 941 23.29 -6.76 -36.68
C LEU A 941 23.20 -6.46 -38.18
N VAL A 942 22.00 -6.31 -38.73
CA VAL A 942 21.83 -5.86 -40.11
C VAL A 942 22.13 -4.35 -40.16
N PRO A 943 23.10 -3.89 -40.97
CA PRO A 943 23.53 -2.51 -40.94
C PRO A 943 22.48 -1.54 -41.54
N LEU A 944 21.56 -2.06 -42.33
CA LEU A 944 20.54 -1.31 -43.05
C LEU A 944 19.37 -0.88 -42.14
N LEU A 945 18.83 0.32 -42.41
CA LEU A 945 17.58 0.81 -41.80
C LEU A 945 16.45 0.72 -42.83
N PHE A 946 15.38 0.01 -42.49
CA PHE A 946 14.18 -0.09 -43.33
C PHE A 946 13.18 0.97 -42.87
N VAL A 947 12.85 1.90 -43.77
CA VAL A 947 11.97 3.04 -43.48
C VAL A 947 10.59 2.73 -44.06
N GLY A 948 9.64 2.37 -43.18
CA GLY A 948 8.24 2.17 -43.54
C GLY A 948 7.49 3.50 -43.65
N SER A 949 6.59 3.64 -44.63
CA SER A 949 5.75 4.82 -44.83
C SER A 949 4.42 4.68 -44.06
N ASN A 950 4.12 5.59 -43.14
CA ASN A 950 2.74 5.77 -42.62
C ASN A 950 1.85 6.63 -43.55
N ASP A 951 2.43 7.29 -44.55
CA ASP A 951 1.77 8.23 -45.46
C ASP A 951 2.13 7.95 -46.93
N TYR A 952 1.57 6.90 -47.54
CA TYR A 952 1.58 6.61 -49.00
C TYR A 952 2.87 6.91 -49.81
N GLY A 953 4.05 6.87 -49.20
CA GLY A 953 5.36 7.06 -49.84
C GLY A 953 6.04 5.73 -50.16
N PRO A 954 7.01 5.68 -51.10
CA PRO A 954 7.74 4.44 -51.38
C PRO A 954 8.58 4.03 -50.16
N ALA A 955 8.49 2.77 -49.76
CA ALA A 955 9.37 2.20 -48.74
C ALA A 955 10.83 2.23 -49.24
N GLU A 956 11.78 2.58 -48.37
CA GLU A 956 13.19 2.70 -48.74
C GLU A 956 14.12 2.05 -47.71
N VAL A 957 15.32 1.67 -48.18
CA VAL A 957 16.40 1.12 -47.36
C VAL A 957 17.52 2.16 -47.31
N ARG A 958 17.91 2.59 -46.10
CA ARG A 958 18.97 3.58 -45.89
C ARG A 958 20.20 2.96 -45.26
N PHE A 959 21.37 3.35 -45.76
CA PHE A 959 22.68 3.08 -45.16
C PHE A 959 23.66 4.17 -45.58
N ASP A 960 24.22 4.89 -44.60
CA ASP A 960 25.17 5.98 -44.81
C ASP A 960 26.31 5.92 -43.79
N ASP A 961 27.32 6.77 -43.99
CA ASP A 961 28.51 6.83 -43.14
C ASP A 961 28.22 7.15 -41.67
N GLU A 962 27.18 7.96 -41.40
CA GLU A 962 26.76 8.33 -40.04
C GLU A 962 26.13 7.12 -39.35
N GLN A 963 25.27 6.38 -40.05
CA GLN A 963 24.67 5.15 -39.56
C GLN A 963 25.72 4.07 -39.27
N LEU A 964 26.69 3.90 -40.17
CA LEU A 964 27.80 2.98 -39.97
C LEU A 964 28.61 3.33 -38.71
N GLN A 965 28.88 4.61 -38.49
CA GLN A 965 29.58 5.06 -37.27
C GLN A 965 28.77 4.77 -36.00
N ARG A 966 27.45 5.03 -36.02
CA ARG A 966 26.55 4.76 -34.88
C ARG A 966 26.41 3.26 -34.60
N ILE A 967 26.39 2.42 -35.63
CA ILE A 967 26.40 0.96 -35.50
C ILE A 967 27.70 0.51 -34.85
N CYS A 968 28.85 0.94 -35.35
CA CYS A 968 30.15 0.57 -34.79
C CYS A 968 30.29 1.00 -33.31
N GLN A 969 29.78 2.18 -32.95
CA GLN A 969 29.73 2.65 -31.56
C GLN A 969 28.81 1.79 -30.69
N TRP A 970 27.66 1.37 -31.22
CA TRP A 970 26.73 0.54 -30.46
C TRP A 970 27.26 -0.88 -30.26
N THR A 971 28.00 -1.44 -31.23
CA THR A 971 28.53 -2.82 -31.21
C THR A 971 29.82 -2.96 -30.42
N GLU A 972 30.51 -1.86 -30.14
CA GLU A 972 31.76 -1.84 -29.39
C GLU A 972 31.60 -2.51 -28.01
N GLY A 973 32.42 -3.53 -27.74
CA GLY A 973 32.34 -4.31 -26.50
C GLY A 973 31.18 -5.31 -26.40
N LYS A 974 30.37 -5.47 -27.46
CA LYS A 974 29.21 -6.40 -27.51
C LYS A 974 29.39 -7.61 -28.44
N LEU A 975 30.50 -7.69 -29.17
CA LEU A 975 30.83 -8.81 -30.05
C LEU A 975 31.39 -10.02 -29.27
N LYS A 976 31.17 -11.24 -29.77
CA LYS A 976 31.78 -12.49 -29.26
C LYS A 976 33.30 -12.43 -29.35
N GLN A 977 33.80 -11.88 -30.45
CA GLN A 977 35.23 -11.65 -30.67
C GLN A 977 35.52 -10.15 -30.62
N PRO A 978 36.50 -9.70 -29.82
CA PRO A 978 36.84 -8.28 -29.77
C PRO A 978 37.40 -7.82 -31.13
N MET A 979 36.94 -6.65 -31.59
CA MET A 979 37.38 -6.00 -32.83
C MET A 979 37.65 -4.52 -32.56
N THR A 980 38.63 -3.94 -33.25
CA THR A 980 38.86 -2.50 -33.25
C THR A 980 37.75 -1.76 -34.02
N ARG A 981 37.61 -0.45 -33.82
CA ARG A 981 36.60 0.36 -34.54
C ARG A 981 36.81 0.36 -36.05
N GLU A 982 38.05 0.31 -36.51
CA GLU A 982 38.38 0.24 -37.95
C GLU A 982 37.98 -1.12 -38.53
N GLU A 983 38.35 -2.23 -37.87
CA GLU A 983 37.93 -3.58 -38.30
C GLU A 983 36.41 -3.75 -38.29
N MET A 984 35.70 -3.20 -37.29
CA MET A 984 34.23 -3.24 -37.26
C MET A 984 33.63 -2.46 -38.42
N ARG A 985 34.18 -1.27 -38.74
CA ARG A 985 33.71 -0.44 -39.84
C ARG A 985 33.88 -1.15 -41.18
N GLU A 986 35.04 -1.76 -41.43
CA GLU A 986 35.29 -2.54 -42.64
C GLU A 986 34.35 -3.75 -42.77
N ALA A 987 34.14 -4.50 -41.68
CA ALA A 987 33.27 -5.67 -41.69
C ALA A 987 31.79 -5.30 -41.90
N TYR A 988 31.28 -4.24 -41.25
CA TYR A 988 29.91 -3.77 -41.47
C TYR A 988 29.71 -3.16 -42.86
N GLN A 989 30.73 -2.47 -43.41
CA GLN A 989 30.68 -1.99 -44.80
C GLN A 989 30.63 -3.16 -45.77
N SER A 990 31.45 -4.19 -45.58
CA SER A 990 31.43 -5.40 -46.41
C SER A 990 30.08 -6.12 -46.34
N LEU A 991 29.45 -6.18 -45.17
CA LEU A 991 28.10 -6.74 -45.02
C LEU A 991 27.04 -5.89 -45.74
N ALA A 992 27.12 -4.57 -45.63
CA ALA A 992 26.20 -3.67 -46.33
C ALA A 992 26.36 -3.76 -47.85
N ASP A 993 27.59 -3.85 -48.35
CA ASP A 993 27.89 -4.02 -49.78
C ASP A 993 27.37 -5.36 -50.29
N PHE A 994 27.56 -6.45 -49.54
CA PHE A 994 26.97 -7.75 -49.87
C PHE A 994 25.44 -7.66 -50.00
N ILE A 995 24.76 -7.06 -49.03
CA ILE A 995 23.29 -6.97 -49.09
C ILE A 995 22.84 -6.05 -50.23
N ASN A 996 23.45 -4.86 -50.36
CA ASN A 996 23.03 -3.88 -51.35
C ASN A 996 23.37 -4.30 -52.78
N LEU A 997 24.60 -4.77 -53.02
CA LEU A 997 25.13 -5.03 -54.35
C LEU A 997 24.88 -6.47 -54.81
N ASP A 998 25.08 -7.46 -53.94
CA ASP A 998 25.00 -8.87 -54.34
C ASP A 998 23.63 -9.50 -54.14
N VAL A 999 22.78 -8.91 -53.30
CA VAL A 999 21.44 -9.41 -52.99
C VAL A 999 20.36 -8.49 -53.54
N MET A 1000 20.40 -7.18 -53.35
CA MET A 1000 19.33 -6.26 -53.76
C MET A 1000 19.49 -5.64 -55.17
N ALA A 1001 20.71 -5.26 -55.57
CA ALA A 1001 20.92 -4.49 -56.82
C ALA A 1001 20.77 -5.37 -58.08
N CYS A 1002 19.58 -5.35 -58.69
CA CYS A 1002 19.29 -6.03 -59.96
C CYS A 1002 19.70 -7.51 -60.01
N SER A 1003 19.72 -8.18 -58.86
CA SER A 1003 19.95 -9.62 -58.81
C SER A 1003 18.68 -10.35 -59.25
N ASP A 1004 18.83 -11.50 -59.91
CA ASP A 1004 17.71 -12.38 -60.25
C ASP A 1004 16.91 -12.76 -58.99
N ALA A 1005 17.59 -12.89 -57.84
CA ALA A 1005 17.00 -13.18 -56.54
C ALA A 1005 16.06 -12.06 -56.05
N TRP A 1006 16.47 -10.79 -56.16
CA TRP A 1006 15.66 -9.63 -55.76
C TRP A 1006 14.48 -9.40 -56.69
N GLN A 1007 14.68 -9.60 -58.00
CA GLN A 1007 13.59 -9.50 -58.98
C GLN A 1007 12.50 -10.54 -58.69
N LYS A 1008 12.89 -11.80 -58.47
CA LYS A 1008 11.96 -12.86 -58.08
C LYS A 1008 11.25 -12.58 -56.75
N ALA A 1009 11.92 -12.00 -55.76
CA ALA A 1009 11.32 -11.69 -54.47
C ALA A 1009 10.29 -10.56 -54.52
N ARG A 1010 10.38 -9.66 -55.52
CA ARG A 1010 9.46 -8.53 -55.72
C ARG A 1010 8.27 -8.86 -56.64
N CYS A 1011 8.39 -9.87 -57.48
CA CYS A 1011 7.32 -10.43 -58.30
C CYS A 1011 6.43 -11.34 -57.46
#